data_AF-E3PVG8-F1
#
_entry.id   AF-E3PVG8-F1
#
_cell.length_a   1.000
_cell.length_b   1.000
_cell.length_c   1.000
_cell.angle_alpha   90.00
_cell.angle_beta   90.00
_cell.angle_gamma   90.00
#
_symmetry.space_group_name_H-M   'P 1'
#
loop_
_entity.id
_entity.type
_entity.pdbx_description
1 polymer ?
#
loop_
_entity_poly.entity_id
_entity_poly.type
_entity_poly.pdbx_seq_one_letter_code
_entity_poly.pdbx_strand_id
1 'polypeptide(L)'
;MRGGLIILKSNKFKITILLILFVIGIAGTIYSFNSNQKPEEEIFLTAEETKWLNENKDDIKIGYTTDYPPVEFLDNDKYVGMSADYFKLLEKKLGIKINMVEFDNWDELIEQAKSRKISGITAATKTPERSEYLDFTVPYILNPNVIITRKNFSENLTFEKLANTSMEILVVEGYDIIEFLNERFPKLEYKTVKTPSDGMRMVAFGEADAMIIEIMSASATIERDNITNLVVNVETPYESSLSIATRNDWPMLSTIFNKGLAQISQQERKEIEQRWMPLQRKNLFENRYFWFGLLTLLLGLSIIIIVISIWNASLKKAVKEKTKALEVSTQELLYKTYHDELTGLYNRVYFSEILEEIQSKPLPLSIILADLNCLKITNDTFGHEAGDKLIIKMAKLIQSNIEESHIACRIGGDEMIIIMPETDAKKSLDILAKIKQATISSKEEPIRPLVALGAATKINEDESFSRLFKRAEEKMYENKMDESEYTYDKVIGSFKKAILENEYESLEHYDRLKALCLELGYAMNLDKEDLDALVLLSDLHDIGKAGLDKEILLKEGPLTHDEWEKIKRHPELGFKIVSSSVKFSHVGKGILAHHEHWDGKGYPQGLKGEEIPLIARIFAVVEAYDVMTHKRPYRQILTKNEAIQELKNCSGTQFDSRVAEVFINMIDN
;
A
#
# COMPACT_ATOMS: atom_id res chain seq x y z
N MET A 1 5.62 -8.03 14.47
CA MET A 1 6.69 -8.74 13.73
C MET A 1 6.33 -10.20 13.37
N ARG A 2 5.14 -10.51 12.80
CA ARG A 2 4.84 -11.88 12.32
C ARG A 2 4.20 -11.99 10.92
N GLY A 3 3.96 -10.88 10.22
CA GLY A 3 3.40 -10.88 8.86
C GLY A 3 4.43 -10.92 7.71
N GLY A 4 5.73 -10.81 8.01
CA GLY A 4 6.79 -10.73 7.00
C GLY A 4 7.24 -12.08 6.40
N LEU A 5 6.87 -13.21 7.02
CA LEU A 5 7.36 -14.52 6.60
C LEU A 5 6.53 -15.21 5.50
N ILE A 6 5.31 -14.74 5.22
CA ILE A 6 4.41 -15.41 4.27
C ILE A 6 4.66 -14.95 2.83
N ILE A 7 5.13 -13.71 2.62
CA ILE A 7 5.47 -13.18 1.28
C ILE A 7 6.82 -13.73 0.79
N LEU A 8 7.68 -14.22 1.69
CA LEU A 8 8.95 -14.87 1.33
C LEU A 8 8.79 -16.30 0.81
N LYS A 9 7.64 -16.98 1.00
CA LYS A 9 7.46 -18.35 0.47
C LYS A 9 7.17 -18.40 -1.03
N SER A 10 6.52 -17.40 -1.60
CA SER A 10 6.19 -17.36 -3.04
C SER A 10 7.36 -16.91 -3.92
N ASN A 11 8.25 -16.06 -3.41
CA ASN A 11 9.41 -15.55 -4.17
C ASN A 11 10.71 -16.35 -3.96
N LYS A 12 10.78 -17.26 -2.97
CA LYS A 12 11.96 -18.12 -2.77
C LYS A 12 12.29 -18.93 -4.01
N PHE A 13 11.29 -19.50 -4.69
CA PHE A 13 11.52 -20.32 -5.89
C PHE A 13 12.17 -19.52 -7.04
N LYS A 14 11.73 -18.28 -7.25
CA LYS A 14 12.28 -17.40 -8.30
C LYS A 14 13.70 -16.92 -7.97
N ILE A 15 13.97 -16.60 -6.70
CA ILE A 15 15.29 -16.16 -6.24
C ILE A 15 16.31 -17.32 -6.30
N THR A 16 15.89 -18.55 -5.94
CA THR A 16 16.75 -19.74 -6.02
C THR A 16 17.12 -20.09 -7.46
N ILE A 17 16.17 -20.00 -8.41
CA ILE A 17 16.45 -20.24 -9.84
C ILE A 17 17.46 -19.22 -10.39
N LEU A 18 17.32 -17.94 -10.03
CA LEU A 18 18.26 -16.89 -10.44
C LEU A 18 19.67 -17.11 -9.89
N LEU A 19 19.79 -17.55 -8.63
CA LEU A 19 21.08 -17.91 -8.02
C LEU A 19 21.73 -19.15 -8.68
N ILE A 20 20.94 -20.17 -9.03
CA ILE A 20 21.44 -21.37 -9.72
C ILE A 20 21.97 -21.00 -11.12
N LEU A 21 21.22 -20.20 -11.88
CA LEU A 21 21.65 -19.75 -13.21
C LEU A 21 22.93 -18.90 -13.14
N PHE A 22 23.08 -18.07 -12.10
CA PHE A 22 24.29 -17.27 -11.89
C PHE A 22 25.53 -18.14 -11.57
N VAL A 23 25.37 -19.19 -10.73
CA VAL A 23 26.46 -20.12 -10.41
C VAL A 23 26.85 -20.98 -11.61
N ILE A 24 25.89 -21.43 -12.42
CA ILE A 24 26.16 -22.17 -13.67
C ILE A 24 26.91 -21.28 -14.68
N GLY A 25 26.55 -20.00 -14.76
CA GLY A 25 27.26 -19.02 -15.60
C GLY A 25 28.75 -18.87 -15.21
N ILE A 26 29.03 -18.75 -13.90
CA ILE A 26 30.40 -18.63 -13.38
C ILE A 26 31.20 -19.93 -13.63
N ALA A 27 30.60 -21.09 -13.40
CA ALA A 27 31.25 -22.39 -13.63
C ALA A 27 31.59 -22.62 -15.11
N GLY A 28 30.71 -22.19 -16.03
CA GLY A 28 30.96 -22.25 -17.49
C GLY A 28 32.14 -21.37 -17.92
N THR A 29 32.28 -20.17 -17.35
CA THR A 29 33.44 -19.29 -17.62
C THR A 29 34.76 -19.82 -17.06
N ILE A 30 34.75 -20.50 -15.92
CA ILE A 30 35.97 -21.10 -15.33
C ILE A 30 36.41 -22.33 -16.13
N TYR A 31 35.46 -23.15 -16.62
CA TYR A 31 35.78 -24.31 -17.45
C TYR A 31 36.39 -23.90 -18.81
N SER A 32 35.90 -22.81 -19.41
CA SER A 32 36.44 -22.30 -20.68
C SER A 32 37.85 -21.70 -20.57
N PHE A 33 38.34 -21.38 -19.37
CA PHE A 33 39.64 -20.72 -19.18
C PHE A 33 40.81 -21.70 -18.98
N ASN A 34 40.56 -22.98 -18.71
CA ASN A 34 41.58 -23.95 -18.31
C ASN A 34 42.00 -24.96 -19.38
N SER A 35 41.48 -24.87 -20.60
CA SER A 35 41.87 -25.76 -21.71
C SER A 35 42.64 -24.98 -22.77
N ASN A 36 43.93 -24.72 -22.56
CA ASN A 36 44.89 -24.46 -23.65
C ASN A 36 46.33 -24.48 -23.13
N GLN A 37 46.86 -25.68 -22.97
CA GLN A 37 48.29 -25.97 -23.12
C GLN A 37 48.39 -27.21 -24.02
N LYS A 38 48.86 -27.03 -25.24
CA LYS A 38 49.31 -28.13 -26.11
C LYS A 38 50.85 -28.16 -26.11
N PRO A 39 51.49 -29.34 -26.11
CA PRO A 39 52.95 -29.45 -26.15
C PRO A 39 53.50 -29.09 -27.55
N GLU A 40 54.75 -28.62 -27.60
CA GLU A 40 55.52 -28.41 -28.85
C GLU A 40 55.70 -29.75 -29.59
N GLU A 41 55.32 -29.80 -30.87
CA GLU A 41 55.50 -30.98 -31.74
C GLU A 41 56.92 -31.02 -32.33
N GLU A 42 57.57 -32.19 -32.23
CA GLU A 42 58.89 -32.51 -32.80
C GLU A 42 58.90 -32.53 -34.35
N ILE A 43 60.05 -32.20 -34.92
CA ILE A 43 60.33 -32.07 -36.36
C ILE A 43 60.14 -33.42 -37.08
N PHE A 44 59.15 -33.51 -37.99
CA PHE A 44 58.74 -34.75 -38.65
C PHE A 44 59.52 -35.09 -39.95
N LEU A 45 60.85 -34.88 -39.99
CA LEU A 45 61.68 -35.31 -41.14
C LEU A 45 62.02 -36.80 -41.05
N THR A 46 61.99 -37.50 -42.18
CA THR A 46 62.46 -38.90 -42.24
C THR A 46 63.99 -38.95 -42.14
N ALA A 47 64.55 -40.13 -41.84
CA ALA A 47 66.00 -40.32 -41.80
C ALA A 47 66.65 -40.01 -43.17
N GLU A 48 65.96 -40.31 -44.28
CA GLU A 48 66.40 -40.01 -45.64
C GLU A 48 66.39 -38.50 -45.92
N GLU A 49 65.31 -37.80 -45.56
CA GLU A 49 65.20 -36.34 -45.69
C GLU A 49 66.24 -35.62 -44.85
N THR A 50 66.46 -36.07 -43.60
CA THR A 50 67.45 -35.49 -42.69
C THR A 50 68.87 -35.66 -43.22
N LYS A 51 69.17 -36.83 -43.79
CA LYS A 51 70.47 -37.09 -44.42
C LYS A 51 70.66 -36.20 -45.65
N TRP A 52 69.67 -36.18 -46.55
CA TRP A 52 69.69 -35.35 -47.76
C TRP A 52 69.88 -33.86 -47.41
N LEU A 53 69.15 -33.37 -46.41
CA LEU A 53 69.23 -31.98 -45.97
C LEU A 53 70.64 -31.65 -45.43
N ASN A 54 71.22 -32.52 -44.62
CA ASN A 54 72.57 -32.31 -44.08
C ASN A 54 73.65 -32.32 -45.16
N GLU A 55 73.49 -33.12 -46.21
CA GLU A 55 74.42 -33.20 -47.34
C GLU A 55 74.31 -32.00 -48.29
N ASN A 56 73.12 -31.39 -48.43
CA ASN A 56 72.83 -30.37 -49.45
C ASN A 56 72.56 -28.96 -48.90
N LYS A 57 72.42 -28.79 -47.57
CA LYS A 57 72.01 -27.50 -46.95
C LYS A 57 72.85 -26.30 -47.35
N ASP A 58 74.15 -26.48 -47.53
CA ASP A 58 75.08 -25.38 -47.87
C ASP A 58 74.90 -24.91 -49.33
N ASP A 59 74.29 -25.74 -50.18
CA ASP A 59 74.00 -25.45 -51.59
C ASP A 59 72.56 -24.93 -51.80
N ILE A 60 71.73 -24.86 -50.75
CA ILE A 60 70.36 -24.34 -50.85
C ILE A 60 70.41 -22.80 -50.97
N LYS A 61 70.29 -22.31 -52.20
CA LYS A 61 70.17 -20.88 -52.51
C LYS A 61 68.72 -20.54 -52.86
N ILE A 62 68.06 -19.74 -52.04
CA ILE A 62 66.68 -19.31 -52.29
C ILE A 62 66.67 -17.84 -52.68
N GLY A 63 66.19 -17.56 -53.90
CA GLY A 63 66.09 -16.22 -54.42
C GLY A 63 64.84 -15.48 -53.92
N TYR A 64 64.96 -14.17 -53.72
CA TYR A 64 63.85 -13.27 -53.37
C TYR A 64 63.97 -11.94 -54.11
N THR A 65 62.85 -11.22 -54.24
CA THR A 65 62.76 -9.88 -54.84
C THR A 65 62.69 -8.78 -53.77
N THR A 66 63.02 -7.55 -54.15
CA THR A 66 63.16 -6.41 -53.20
C THR A 66 62.00 -5.40 -53.25
N ASP A 67 61.03 -5.59 -54.15
CA ASP A 67 60.02 -4.59 -54.51
C ASP A 67 58.56 -5.07 -54.37
N TYR A 68 58.28 -6.04 -53.49
CA TYR A 68 56.96 -6.65 -53.33
C TYR A 68 56.40 -6.56 -51.89
N PRO A 69 56.18 -5.35 -51.32
CA PRO A 69 55.60 -5.19 -49.99
C PRO A 69 54.11 -5.59 -49.93
N PRO A 70 53.64 -6.19 -48.82
CA PRO A 70 54.36 -6.56 -47.61
C PRO A 70 54.95 -7.99 -47.63
N VAL A 71 54.95 -8.66 -48.79
CA VAL A 71 55.39 -10.06 -48.95
C VAL A 71 56.91 -10.16 -48.80
N GLU A 72 57.66 -9.42 -49.62
CA GLU A 72 59.12 -9.36 -49.59
C GLU A 72 59.61 -8.02 -50.12
N PHE A 73 60.41 -7.30 -49.32
CA PHE A 73 60.98 -6.02 -49.70
C PHE A 73 62.17 -5.65 -48.81
N LEU A 74 62.89 -4.59 -49.19
CA LEU A 74 63.95 -4.02 -48.37
C LEU A 74 63.42 -2.87 -47.50
N ASP A 75 63.66 -2.96 -46.18
CA ASP A 75 63.52 -1.84 -45.24
C ASP A 75 64.88 -1.53 -44.63
N ASN A 76 65.41 -0.33 -44.89
CA ASN A 76 66.76 0.09 -44.50
C ASN A 76 67.84 -0.97 -44.87
N ASP A 77 67.85 -1.40 -46.13
CA ASP A 77 68.76 -2.42 -46.69
C ASP A 77 68.68 -3.80 -46.01
N LYS A 78 67.57 -4.10 -45.32
CA LYS A 78 67.32 -5.42 -44.72
C LYS A 78 66.14 -6.10 -45.39
N TYR A 79 66.32 -7.38 -45.71
CA TYR A 79 65.23 -8.24 -46.17
C TYR A 79 64.17 -8.42 -45.08
N VAL A 80 62.98 -7.88 -45.35
CA VAL A 80 61.80 -7.94 -44.49
C VAL A 80 60.55 -8.32 -45.29
N GLY A 81 59.47 -8.59 -44.58
CA GLY A 81 58.19 -9.00 -45.16
C GLY A 81 57.71 -10.34 -44.62
N MET A 82 56.53 -10.74 -45.08
CA MET A 82 55.89 -12.00 -44.67
C MET A 82 56.75 -13.21 -45.06
N SER A 83 57.30 -13.24 -46.28
CA SER A 83 58.21 -14.31 -46.74
C SER A 83 59.45 -14.39 -45.85
N ALA A 84 60.05 -13.25 -45.49
CA ALA A 84 61.21 -13.21 -44.61
C ALA A 84 60.91 -13.82 -43.23
N ASP A 85 59.75 -13.51 -42.65
CA ASP A 85 59.35 -14.06 -41.35
C ASP A 85 58.98 -15.55 -41.42
N TYR A 86 58.34 -16.00 -42.51
CA TYR A 86 58.09 -17.42 -42.77
C TYR A 86 59.39 -18.20 -42.93
N PHE A 87 60.37 -17.68 -43.65
CA PHE A 87 61.67 -18.33 -43.81
C PHE A 87 62.47 -18.38 -42.51
N LYS A 88 62.42 -17.35 -41.65
CA LYS A 88 63.00 -17.43 -40.29
C LYS A 88 62.36 -18.54 -39.45
N LEU A 89 61.05 -18.72 -39.54
CA LEU A 89 60.37 -19.83 -38.89
C LEU A 89 60.79 -21.16 -39.52
N LEU A 90 60.88 -21.24 -40.84
CA LEU A 90 61.28 -22.44 -41.56
C LEU A 90 62.71 -22.87 -41.18
N GLU A 91 63.66 -21.94 -41.11
CA GLU A 91 65.02 -22.17 -40.60
C GLU A 91 64.99 -22.72 -39.17
N LYS A 92 64.18 -22.14 -38.29
CA LYS A 92 64.02 -22.59 -36.90
C LYS A 92 63.42 -23.99 -36.81
N LYS A 93 62.39 -24.30 -37.61
CA LYS A 93 61.71 -25.61 -37.60
C LYS A 93 62.52 -26.70 -38.29
N LEU A 94 63.35 -26.36 -39.28
CA LEU A 94 64.19 -27.32 -39.98
C LEU A 94 65.61 -27.45 -39.37
N GLY A 95 66.01 -26.52 -38.50
CA GLY A 95 67.33 -26.52 -37.87
C GLY A 95 68.46 -26.23 -38.86
N ILE A 96 68.18 -25.49 -39.94
CA ILE A 96 69.15 -25.13 -40.99
C ILE A 96 69.23 -23.62 -41.14
N LYS A 97 70.29 -23.16 -41.80
CA LYS A 97 70.38 -21.79 -42.31
C LYS A 97 70.23 -21.83 -43.82
N ILE A 98 69.32 -21.04 -44.38
CA ILE A 98 69.03 -20.98 -45.81
C ILE A 98 69.81 -19.81 -46.41
N ASN A 99 70.50 -20.04 -47.53
CA ASN A 99 71.22 -18.97 -48.21
C ASN A 99 70.26 -18.15 -49.07
N MET A 100 69.86 -16.98 -48.57
CA MET A 100 68.96 -16.07 -49.28
C MET A 100 69.75 -15.23 -50.30
N VAL A 101 69.31 -15.21 -51.55
CA VAL A 101 69.96 -14.48 -52.66
C VAL A 101 69.04 -13.39 -53.17
N GLU A 102 69.53 -12.16 -53.17
CA GLU A 102 68.79 -10.97 -53.60
C GLU A 102 68.79 -10.82 -55.12
N PHE A 103 67.65 -10.40 -55.68
CA PHE A 103 67.49 -10.04 -57.08
C PHE A 103 66.71 -8.72 -57.22
N ASP A 104 67.13 -7.88 -58.16
CA ASP A 104 66.54 -6.55 -58.39
C ASP A 104 65.16 -6.61 -59.08
N ASN A 105 64.89 -7.68 -59.83
CA ASN A 105 63.64 -7.84 -60.58
C ASN A 105 63.27 -9.33 -60.74
N TRP A 106 61.97 -9.56 -60.95
CA TRP A 106 61.38 -10.89 -61.10
C TRP A 106 61.92 -11.68 -62.31
N ASP A 107 62.14 -11.02 -63.44
CA ASP A 107 62.58 -11.67 -64.67
C ASP A 107 63.99 -12.27 -64.51
N GLU A 108 64.91 -11.54 -63.88
CA GLU A 108 66.24 -12.03 -63.56
C GLU A 108 66.17 -13.23 -62.60
N LEU A 109 65.35 -13.14 -61.55
CA LEU A 109 65.15 -14.23 -60.59
C LEU A 109 64.65 -15.51 -61.30
N ILE A 110 63.71 -15.38 -62.23
CA ILE A 110 63.17 -16.51 -63.00
C ILE A 110 64.22 -17.10 -63.95
N GLU A 111 65.02 -16.27 -64.64
CA GLU A 111 66.11 -16.76 -65.50
C GLU A 111 67.17 -17.54 -64.70
N GLN A 112 67.46 -17.11 -63.46
CA GLN A 112 68.40 -17.78 -62.56
C GLN A 112 67.83 -19.09 -62.03
N ALA A 113 66.51 -19.16 -61.81
CA ALA A 113 65.80 -20.39 -61.50
C ALA A 113 65.79 -21.37 -62.70
N LYS A 114 65.44 -20.90 -63.90
CA LYS A 114 65.44 -21.70 -65.16
C LYS A 114 66.83 -22.26 -65.45
N SER A 115 67.88 -21.46 -65.25
CA SER A 115 69.29 -21.88 -65.40
C SER A 115 69.84 -22.67 -64.22
N ARG A 116 69.02 -22.95 -63.18
CA ARG A 116 69.34 -23.77 -62.01
C ARG A 116 70.52 -23.25 -61.17
N LYS A 117 70.79 -21.94 -61.23
CA LYS A 117 71.81 -21.26 -60.41
C LYS A 117 71.35 -20.99 -58.97
N ILE A 118 70.04 -20.97 -58.76
CA ILE A 118 69.38 -20.99 -57.46
C ILE A 118 68.57 -22.28 -57.29
N SER A 119 68.35 -22.67 -56.04
CA SER A 119 67.67 -23.90 -55.64
C SER A 119 66.15 -23.69 -55.46
N GLY A 120 65.71 -22.44 -55.31
CA GLY A 120 64.30 -22.08 -55.23
C GLY A 120 64.04 -20.58 -55.16
N ILE A 121 62.75 -20.23 -55.07
CA ILE A 121 62.20 -18.88 -54.98
C ILE A 121 61.29 -18.82 -53.75
N THR A 122 61.38 -17.73 -52.99
CA THR A 122 60.61 -17.50 -51.76
C THR A 122 59.11 -17.49 -51.98
N ALA A 123 58.62 -16.66 -52.89
CA ALA A 123 57.20 -16.43 -53.12
C ALA A 123 56.90 -16.47 -54.63
N ALA A 124 56.32 -17.58 -55.10
CA ALA A 124 55.92 -17.73 -56.48
C ALA A 124 54.54 -18.39 -56.59
N THR A 125 53.68 -17.82 -57.45
CA THR A 125 52.43 -18.49 -57.84
C THR A 125 52.74 -19.65 -58.79
N LYS A 126 52.09 -20.78 -58.54
CA LYS A 126 52.15 -21.97 -59.40
C LYS A 126 51.40 -21.72 -60.70
N THR A 127 52.11 -21.72 -61.82
CA THR A 127 51.52 -21.67 -63.18
C THR A 127 51.92 -22.90 -63.99
N PRO A 128 51.18 -23.24 -65.07
CA PRO A 128 51.56 -24.33 -65.97
C PRO A 128 52.98 -24.20 -66.53
N GLU A 129 53.37 -23.00 -66.99
CA GLU A 129 54.71 -22.73 -67.53
C GLU A 129 55.80 -22.98 -66.48
N ARG A 130 55.64 -22.42 -65.28
CA ARG A 130 56.65 -22.52 -64.21
C ARG A 130 56.80 -23.95 -63.70
N SER A 131 55.73 -24.73 -63.76
CA SER A 131 55.72 -26.15 -63.36
C SER A 131 56.57 -27.05 -64.28
N GLU A 132 57.00 -26.57 -65.45
CA GLU A 132 57.91 -27.32 -66.33
C GLU A 132 59.33 -27.44 -65.74
N TYR A 133 59.74 -26.50 -64.88
CA TYR A 133 61.10 -26.44 -64.30
C TYR A 133 61.13 -26.25 -62.77
N LEU A 134 59.99 -26.01 -62.11
CA LEU A 134 59.86 -25.84 -60.66
C LEU A 134 58.79 -26.76 -60.06
N ASP A 135 59.08 -27.27 -58.86
CA ASP A 135 58.12 -27.84 -57.93
C ASP A 135 57.64 -26.76 -56.95
N PHE A 136 56.42 -26.88 -56.43
CA PHE A 136 55.81 -25.89 -55.54
C PHE A 136 55.35 -26.53 -54.23
N THR A 137 55.59 -25.86 -53.11
CA THR A 137 55.00 -26.24 -51.82
C THR A 137 53.50 -25.96 -51.79
N VAL A 138 52.82 -26.42 -50.75
CA VAL A 138 51.53 -25.85 -50.36
C VAL A 138 51.68 -24.33 -50.16
N PRO A 139 50.69 -23.53 -50.58
CA PRO A 139 50.73 -22.10 -50.36
C PRO A 139 50.87 -21.78 -48.87
N TYR A 140 51.76 -20.83 -48.57
CA TYR A 140 51.97 -20.37 -47.19
C TYR A 140 51.52 -18.92 -46.99
N ILE A 141 51.32 -18.18 -48.08
CA ILE A 141 50.67 -16.87 -48.09
C ILE A 141 49.48 -16.94 -49.07
N LEU A 142 48.28 -16.72 -48.55
CA LEU A 142 47.05 -16.60 -49.33
C LEU A 142 46.90 -15.15 -49.77
N ASN A 143 47.01 -14.88 -51.07
CA ASN A 143 46.99 -13.53 -51.61
C ASN A 143 45.97 -13.43 -52.76
N PRO A 144 44.66 -13.38 -52.45
CA PRO A 144 43.64 -13.32 -53.48
C PRO A 144 43.75 -12.03 -54.31
N ASN A 145 43.46 -12.15 -55.61
CA ASN A 145 43.27 -10.97 -56.45
C ASN A 145 41.92 -10.36 -56.13
N VAL A 146 41.91 -9.05 -55.97
CA VAL A 146 40.73 -8.25 -55.69
C VAL A 146 40.54 -7.18 -56.76
N ILE A 147 39.30 -6.75 -56.90
CA ILE A 147 38.93 -5.62 -57.74
C ILE A 147 38.90 -4.36 -56.87
N ILE A 148 39.78 -3.43 -57.17
CA ILE A 148 39.82 -2.10 -56.54
C ILE A 148 39.05 -1.11 -57.40
N THR A 149 38.16 -0.35 -56.75
CA THR A 149 37.38 0.74 -57.38
C THR A 149 37.33 1.96 -56.45
N ARG A 150 36.83 3.09 -56.95
CA ARG A 150 36.56 4.29 -56.13
C ARG A 150 35.39 4.01 -55.16
N LYS A 151 35.40 4.64 -53.97
CA LYS A 151 34.32 4.53 -52.96
C LYS A 151 32.92 4.85 -53.49
N ASN A 152 32.83 5.76 -54.45
CA ASN A 152 31.57 6.20 -55.04
C ASN A 152 31.17 5.41 -56.28
N PHE A 153 31.84 4.27 -56.55
CA PHE A 153 31.51 3.39 -57.64
C PHE A 153 30.17 2.70 -57.34
N SER A 154 29.11 3.18 -58.00
CA SER A 154 27.73 2.79 -57.71
C SER A 154 27.34 1.55 -58.50
N GLU A 155 27.61 0.35 -57.97
CA GLU A 155 26.93 -0.91 -58.31
C GLU A 155 27.49 -2.08 -57.47
N ASN A 156 26.65 -3.10 -57.18
CA ASN A 156 27.14 -4.40 -56.70
C ASN A 156 27.88 -5.06 -57.87
N LEU A 157 29.18 -4.74 -57.98
CA LEU A 157 30.08 -5.30 -58.96
C LEU A 157 30.29 -6.78 -58.65
N THR A 158 30.41 -7.60 -59.68
CA THR A 158 30.90 -8.99 -59.59
C THR A 158 31.96 -9.16 -60.66
N PHE A 159 32.84 -10.16 -60.50
CA PHE A 159 33.85 -10.45 -61.52
C PHE A 159 33.21 -10.71 -62.90
N GLU A 160 32.08 -11.42 -62.94
CA GLU A 160 31.32 -11.70 -64.16
C GLU A 160 30.76 -10.44 -64.82
N LYS A 161 30.30 -9.46 -64.03
CA LYS A 161 29.86 -8.17 -64.57
C LYS A 161 31.02 -7.39 -65.14
N LEU A 162 32.13 -7.32 -64.41
CA LEU A 162 33.35 -6.65 -64.88
C LEU A 162 33.80 -7.24 -66.23
N ALA A 163 33.83 -8.57 -66.34
CA ALA A 163 34.22 -9.27 -67.57
C ALA A 163 33.30 -9.01 -68.79
N ASN A 164 32.09 -8.49 -68.58
CA ASN A 164 31.07 -8.28 -69.62
C ASN A 164 30.69 -6.79 -69.81
N THR A 165 31.52 -5.87 -69.31
CA THR A 165 31.28 -4.41 -69.39
C THR A 165 32.37 -3.72 -70.20
N SER A 166 32.13 -2.48 -70.63
CA SER A 166 33.11 -1.62 -71.31
C SER A 166 33.98 -0.82 -70.34
N MET A 167 34.29 -1.37 -69.16
CA MET A 167 35.07 -0.69 -68.13
C MET A 167 36.55 -0.66 -68.50
N GLU A 168 37.24 0.43 -68.16
CA GLU A 168 38.69 0.49 -68.29
C GLU A 168 39.37 -0.20 -67.10
N ILE A 169 39.88 -1.41 -67.35
CA ILE A 169 40.49 -2.29 -66.35
C ILE A 169 42.01 -2.24 -66.45
N LEU A 170 42.67 -2.05 -65.30
CA LEU A 170 44.12 -2.09 -65.18
C LEU A 170 44.60 -3.39 -64.51
N VAL A 171 45.71 -3.91 -65.00
CA VAL A 171 46.49 -5.00 -64.37
C VAL A 171 47.97 -4.63 -64.38
N VAL A 172 48.75 -5.16 -63.44
CA VAL A 172 50.20 -4.91 -63.40
C VAL A 172 50.91 -5.81 -64.40
N GLU A 173 51.82 -5.23 -65.19
CA GLU A 173 52.66 -5.97 -66.13
C GLU A 173 53.49 -7.04 -65.40
N GLY A 174 53.59 -8.23 -65.98
CA GLY A 174 54.36 -9.35 -65.41
C GLY A 174 53.64 -10.14 -64.30
N TYR A 175 52.47 -9.69 -63.83
CA TYR A 175 51.72 -10.44 -62.80
C TYR A 175 51.01 -11.66 -63.41
N ASP A 176 50.93 -12.74 -62.63
CA ASP A 176 50.33 -14.03 -62.99
C ASP A 176 48.84 -13.93 -63.35
N ILE A 177 48.15 -12.89 -62.87
CA ILE A 177 46.77 -12.59 -63.27
C ILE A 177 46.61 -12.45 -64.79
N ILE A 178 47.65 -11.99 -65.51
CA ILE A 178 47.63 -11.86 -66.97
C ILE A 178 47.46 -13.24 -67.63
N GLU A 179 48.18 -14.27 -67.16
CA GLU A 179 48.04 -15.64 -67.67
C GLU A 179 46.62 -16.16 -67.43
N PHE A 180 46.09 -15.96 -66.23
CA PHE A 180 44.72 -16.36 -65.89
C PHE A 180 43.66 -15.68 -66.76
N LEU A 181 43.76 -14.36 -66.95
CA LEU A 181 42.82 -13.61 -67.78
C LEU A 181 42.89 -14.05 -69.24
N ASN A 182 44.09 -14.30 -69.77
CA ASN A 182 44.25 -14.75 -71.15
C ASN A 182 43.72 -16.18 -71.37
N GLU A 183 43.89 -17.09 -70.39
CA GLU A 183 43.40 -18.47 -70.49
C GLU A 183 41.88 -18.55 -70.31
N ARG A 184 41.32 -17.87 -69.31
CA ARG A 184 39.93 -18.05 -68.86
C ARG A 184 38.97 -16.99 -69.37
N PHE A 185 39.47 -15.79 -69.68
CA PHE A 185 38.68 -14.64 -70.11
C PHE A 185 39.32 -13.94 -71.33
N PRO A 186 39.62 -14.65 -72.45
CA PRO A 186 40.36 -14.11 -73.59
C PRO A 186 39.65 -12.96 -74.33
N LYS A 187 38.40 -12.66 -73.99
CA LYS A 187 37.62 -11.55 -74.54
C LYS A 187 37.65 -10.29 -73.66
N LEU A 188 38.19 -10.37 -72.46
CA LEU A 188 38.29 -9.23 -71.55
C LEU A 188 39.41 -8.31 -72.02
N GLU A 189 39.09 -7.05 -72.30
CA GLU A 189 40.09 -6.02 -72.61
C GLU A 189 40.61 -5.41 -71.31
N TYR A 190 41.94 -5.30 -71.19
CA TYR A 190 42.61 -4.65 -70.07
C TYR A 190 43.84 -3.89 -70.56
N LYS A 191 44.30 -2.91 -69.79
CA LYS A 191 45.58 -2.20 -70.01
C LYS A 191 46.58 -2.57 -68.91
N THR A 192 47.85 -2.63 -69.28
CA THR A 192 48.93 -2.91 -68.33
C THR A 192 49.51 -1.63 -67.75
N VAL A 193 49.88 -1.68 -66.47
CA VAL A 193 50.67 -0.64 -65.79
C VAL A 193 51.97 -1.23 -65.27
N LYS A 194 53.01 -0.40 -65.14
CA LYS A 194 54.33 -0.86 -64.69
C LYS A 194 54.39 -1.13 -63.18
N THR A 195 53.64 -0.39 -62.39
CA THR A 195 53.66 -0.51 -60.92
C THR A 195 52.26 -0.50 -60.31
N PRO A 196 52.05 -1.16 -59.16
CA PRO A 196 50.82 -1.06 -58.39
C PRO A 196 50.38 0.39 -58.09
N SER A 197 51.33 1.26 -57.74
CA SER A 197 51.05 2.67 -57.43
C SER A 197 50.49 3.43 -58.62
N ASP A 198 51.05 3.23 -59.81
CA ASP A 198 50.56 3.93 -61.01
C ASP A 198 49.11 3.56 -61.29
N GLY A 199 48.80 2.25 -61.29
CA GLY A 199 47.43 1.78 -61.52
C GLY A 199 46.43 2.25 -60.45
N MET A 200 46.81 2.17 -59.17
CA MET A 200 45.94 2.60 -58.07
C MET A 200 45.67 4.11 -58.11
N ARG A 201 46.66 4.93 -58.49
CA ARG A 201 46.47 6.38 -58.70
C ARG A 201 45.56 6.66 -59.88
N MET A 202 45.73 5.97 -61.01
CA MET A 202 44.84 6.10 -62.17
C MET A 202 43.38 5.82 -61.80
N VAL A 203 43.11 4.75 -61.04
CA VAL A 203 41.75 4.47 -60.54
C VAL A 203 41.28 5.54 -59.56
N ALA A 204 42.14 5.99 -58.63
CA ALA A 204 41.78 7.02 -57.65
C ALA A 204 41.43 8.38 -58.29
N PHE A 205 42.15 8.78 -59.35
CA PHE A 205 41.89 10.01 -60.11
C PHE A 205 40.78 9.84 -61.15
N GLY A 206 40.36 8.60 -61.44
CA GLY A 206 39.30 8.31 -62.38
C GLY A 206 39.72 8.21 -63.83
N GLU A 207 41.02 8.02 -64.08
CA GLU A 207 41.59 7.72 -65.39
C GLU A 207 41.33 6.27 -65.82
N ALA A 208 41.04 5.38 -64.86
CA ALA A 208 40.54 4.03 -65.08
C ALA A 208 39.37 3.71 -64.13
N ASP A 209 38.55 2.73 -64.48
CA ASP A 209 37.35 2.37 -63.71
C ASP A 209 37.69 1.41 -62.57
N ALA A 210 38.53 0.42 -62.85
CA ALA A 210 38.90 -0.63 -61.91
C ALA A 210 40.33 -1.11 -62.12
N MET A 211 40.91 -1.68 -61.07
CA MET A 211 42.19 -2.39 -61.15
C MET A 211 42.01 -3.77 -60.53
N ILE A 212 42.51 -4.80 -61.21
CA ILE A 212 42.64 -6.15 -60.64
C ILE A 212 44.07 -6.27 -60.10
N ILE A 213 44.18 -6.47 -58.80
CA ILE A 213 45.46 -6.54 -58.09
C ILE A 213 45.30 -7.42 -56.85
N GLU A 214 46.37 -8.05 -56.44
CA GLU A 214 46.46 -8.79 -55.18
C GLU A 214 46.17 -7.91 -53.95
N ILE A 215 45.41 -8.45 -52.99
CA ILE A 215 44.97 -7.70 -51.80
C ILE A 215 46.13 -7.16 -50.97
N MET A 216 47.25 -7.88 -50.92
CA MET A 216 48.43 -7.47 -50.16
C MET A 216 49.11 -6.25 -50.80
N SER A 217 49.36 -6.29 -52.12
CA SER A 217 49.93 -5.16 -52.87
C SER A 217 49.00 -3.96 -52.88
N ALA A 218 47.68 -4.19 -52.97
CA ALA A 218 46.69 -3.13 -52.84
C ALA A 218 46.74 -2.48 -51.46
N SER A 219 46.78 -3.28 -50.39
CA SER A 219 46.83 -2.79 -49.01
C SER A 219 48.10 -1.99 -48.74
N ALA A 220 49.27 -2.51 -49.12
CA ALA A 220 50.55 -1.82 -48.98
C ALA A 220 50.59 -0.50 -49.78
N THR A 221 50.05 -0.50 -51.00
CA THR A 221 49.97 0.70 -51.84
C THR A 221 49.03 1.75 -51.24
N ILE A 222 47.84 1.35 -50.78
CA ILE A 222 46.87 2.23 -50.12
C ILE A 222 47.48 2.91 -48.89
N GLU A 223 48.19 2.14 -48.07
CA GLU A 223 48.84 2.63 -46.85
C GLU A 223 50.01 3.57 -47.19
N ARG A 224 50.95 3.12 -48.03
CA ARG A 224 52.13 3.92 -48.43
C ARG A 224 51.75 5.24 -49.08
N ASP A 225 50.83 5.19 -50.04
CA ASP A 225 50.45 6.35 -50.85
C ASP A 225 49.31 7.17 -50.20
N ASN A 226 48.81 6.76 -49.02
CA ASN A 226 47.69 7.38 -48.28
C ASN A 226 46.41 7.57 -49.13
N ILE A 227 46.06 6.58 -49.95
CA ILE A 227 44.92 6.66 -50.85
C ILE A 227 43.62 6.36 -50.09
N THR A 228 42.83 7.39 -49.78
CA THR A 228 41.62 7.25 -48.92
C THR A 228 40.32 7.00 -49.67
N ASN A 229 40.31 7.15 -51.00
CA ASN A 229 39.10 7.15 -51.82
C ASN A 229 38.88 5.84 -52.61
N LEU A 230 39.68 4.80 -52.37
CA LEU A 230 39.52 3.48 -52.96
C LEU A 230 38.89 2.49 -51.97
N VAL A 231 38.25 1.45 -52.51
CA VAL A 231 37.69 0.30 -51.76
C VAL A 231 37.99 -1.01 -52.48
N VAL A 232 38.23 -2.03 -51.68
CA VAL A 232 38.20 -3.44 -52.11
C VAL A 232 36.73 -3.79 -52.31
N ASN A 233 36.33 -4.07 -53.55
CA ASN A 233 34.92 -4.26 -53.90
C ASN A 233 34.56 -5.76 -53.94
N VAL A 234 35.36 -6.58 -54.63
CA VAL A 234 35.06 -7.98 -54.92
C VAL A 234 36.34 -8.81 -54.97
N GLU A 235 36.32 -10.04 -54.44
CA GLU A 235 37.36 -11.04 -54.69
C GLU A 235 37.17 -11.68 -56.08
N THR A 236 38.24 -11.78 -56.86
CA THR A 236 38.20 -12.49 -58.14
C THR A 236 38.17 -14.01 -57.90
N PRO A 237 37.69 -14.83 -58.85
CA PRO A 237 37.74 -16.29 -58.74
C PRO A 237 39.16 -16.87 -58.82
N TYR A 238 40.19 -16.03 -58.95
CA TYR A 238 41.59 -16.44 -59.03
C TYR A 238 42.35 -15.96 -57.79
N GLU A 239 42.97 -16.93 -57.11
CA GLU A 239 43.78 -16.68 -55.93
C GLU A 239 45.26 -16.85 -56.28
N SER A 240 46.04 -15.76 -56.19
CA SER A 240 47.50 -15.78 -56.36
C SER A 240 48.14 -16.29 -55.07
N SER A 241 47.85 -17.54 -54.75
CA SER A 241 48.43 -18.24 -53.60
C SER A 241 49.94 -18.39 -53.79
N LEU A 242 50.73 -17.81 -52.89
CA LEU A 242 52.19 -17.81 -52.97
C LEU A 242 52.76 -19.05 -52.26
N SER A 243 53.56 -19.79 -53.02
CA SER A 243 54.27 -20.99 -52.57
C SER A 243 55.78 -20.77 -52.61
N ILE A 244 56.52 -21.60 -51.88
CA ILE A 244 57.96 -21.73 -52.11
C ILE A 244 58.12 -22.58 -53.37
N ALA A 245 58.80 -22.06 -54.38
CA ALA A 245 59.12 -22.82 -55.58
C ALA A 245 60.54 -23.35 -55.49
N THR A 246 60.77 -24.61 -55.85
CA THR A 246 62.08 -25.25 -55.81
C THR A 246 62.38 -25.90 -57.15
N ARG A 247 63.65 -26.01 -57.53
CA ARG A 247 64.03 -26.73 -58.76
C ARG A 247 63.44 -28.15 -58.79
N ASN A 248 62.80 -28.52 -59.89
CA ASN A 248 62.06 -29.79 -59.98
C ASN A 248 62.94 -31.05 -60.07
N ASP A 249 64.25 -30.89 -60.26
CA ASP A 249 65.22 -31.98 -60.16
C ASP A 249 65.65 -32.24 -58.70
N TRP A 250 65.22 -31.42 -57.73
CA TRP A 250 65.36 -31.64 -56.28
C TRP A 250 64.00 -31.78 -55.57
N PRO A 251 63.19 -32.81 -55.89
CA PRO A 251 61.86 -32.99 -55.29
C PRO A 251 61.90 -33.20 -53.76
N MET A 252 63.03 -33.66 -53.24
CA MET A 252 63.28 -33.80 -51.80
C MET A 252 63.24 -32.44 -51.08
N LEU A 253 63.72 -31.37 -51.72
CA LEU A 253 63.72 -30.02 -51.14
C LEU A 253 62.29 -29.51 -50.95
N SER A 254 61.43 -29.67 -51.96
CA SER A 254 60.00 -29.31 -51.86
C SER A 254 59.29 -30.12 -50.77
N THR A 255 59.59 -31.41 -50.65
CA THR A 255 59.03 -32.28 -49.59
C THR A 255 59.43 -31.80 -48.20
N ILE A 256 60.71 -31.48 -48.00
CA ILE A 256 61.23 -30.97 -46.72
C ILE A 256 60.59 -29.61 -46.37
N PHE A 257 60.49 -28.69 -47.33
CA PHE A 257 59.87 -27.39 -47.10
C PHE A 257 58.38 -27.51 -46.78
N ASN A 258 57.64 -28.40 -47.44
CA ASN A 258 56.24 -28.70 -47.08
C ASN A 258 56.10 -29.18 -45.63
N LYS A 259 56.99 -30.07 -45.17
CA LYS A 259 57.01 -30.54 -43.78
C LYS A 259 57.41 -29.45 -42.78
N GLY A 260 58.30 -28.55 -43.16
CA GLY A 260 58.66 -27.38 -42.35
C GLY A 260 57.48 -26.41 -42.22
N LEU A 261 56.80 -26.10 -43.33
CA LEU A 261 55.60 -25.24 -43.35
C LEU A 261 54.43 -25.83 -42.54
N ALA A 262 54.29 -27.15 -42.51
CA ALA A 262 53.27 -27.85 -41.73
C ALA A 262 53.46 -27.68 -40.21
N GLN A 263 54.69 -27.42 -39.74
CA GLN A 263 55.00 -27.19 -38.33
C GLN A 263 54.82 -25.73 -37.88
N ILE A 264 54.50 -24.83 -38.81
CA ILE A 264 54.17 -23.44 -38.49
C ILE A 264 52.70 -23.39 -38.08
N SER A 265 52.46 -23.16 -36.79
CA SER A 265 51.15 -23.17 -36.15
C SER A 265 50.25 -22.04 -36.66
N GLN A 266 48.93 -22.22 -36.54
CA GLN A 266 47.97 -21.16 -36.90
C GLN A 266 48.22 -19.86 -36.11
N GLN A 267 48.70 -19.95 -34.88
CA GLN A 267 49.05 -18.77 -34.08
C GLN A 267 50.26 -18.03 -34.65
N GLU A 268 51.33 -18.74 -35.02
CA GLU A 268 52.50 -18.15 -35.68
C GLU A 268 52.13 -17.51 -37.04
N ARG A 269 51.29 -18.18 -37.83
CA ARG A 269 50.76 -17.63 -39.10
C ARG A 269 49.98 -16.33 -38.86
N LYS A 270 49.08 -16.33 -37.86
CA LYS A 270 48.26 -15.17 -37.50
C LYS A 270 49.10 -14.01 -36.94
N GLU A 271 50.21 -14.29 -36.28
CA GLU A 271 51.16 -13.26 -35.81
C GLU A 271 51.92 -12.60 -36.96
N ILE A 272 52.35 -13.37 -37.98
CA ILE A 272 52.93 -12.82 -39.21
C ILE A 272 51.89 -11.97 -39.94
N GLU A 273 50.66 -12.49 -40.11
CA GLU A 273 49.57 -11.77 -40.76
C GLU A 273 49.23 -10.45 -40.02
N GLN A 274 49.10 -10.46 -38.69
CA GLN A 274 48.79 -9.24 -37.92
C GLN A 274 49.92 -8.20 -37.97
N ARG A 275 51.18 -8.64 -38.06
CA ARG A 275 52.33 -7.73 -38.14
C ARG A 275 52.36 -6.99 -39.47
N TRP A 276 52.10 -7.70 -40.56
CA TRP A 276 52.25 -7.18 -41.93
C TRP A 276 50.92 -6.70 -42.54
N MET A 277 49.77 -7.05 -41.95
CA MET A 277 48.42 -6.64 -42.39
C MET A 277 47.50 -6.23 -41.20
N PRO A 278 47.81 -5.14 -40.47
CA PRO A 278 47.06 -4.74 -39.27
C PRO A 278 45.62 -4.24 -39.55
N LEU A 279 45.28 -3.95 -40.81
CA LEU A 279 44.03 -3.29 -41.20
C LEU A 279 42.80 -4.21 -41.32
N GLN A 280 42.93 -5.52 -41.11
CA GLN A 280 41.76 -6.38 -40.88
C GLN A 280 41.11 -6.02 -39.53
N ARG A 281 40.01 -5.26 -39.53
CA ARG A 281 39.31 -4.81 -38.32
C ARG A 281 38.89 -6.01 -37.44
N LYS A 282 39.36 -6.05 -36.19
CA LYS A 282 38.86 -6.98 -35.16
C LYS A 282 37.39 -6.69 -34.83
N ASN A 283 36.56 -7.72 -34.80
CA ASN A 283 35.12 -7.63 -34.51
C ASN A 283 34.86 -7.10 -33.10
N LEU A 284 33.85 -6.23 -32.94
CA LEU A 284 33.45 -5.66 -31.64
C LEU A 284 33.15 -6.73 -30.57
N PHE A 285 32.61 -7.88 -30.99
CA PHE A 285 32.25 -9.00 -30.11
C PHE A 285 33.44 -9.83 -29.61
N GLU A 286 34.63 -9.67 -30.19
CA GLU A 286 35.86 -10.31 -29.73
C GLU A 286 36.51 -9.55 -28.56
N ASN A 287 36.08 -8.31 -28.31
CA ASN A 287 36.60 -7.51 -27.21
C ASN A 287 35.98 -7.92 -25.86
N ARG A 288 36.78 -8.49 -24.96
CA ARG A 288 36.34 -8.88 -23.60
C ARG A 288 35.69 -7.74 -22.81
N TYR A 289 36.14 -6.49 -23.00
CA TYR A 289 35.60 -5.34 -22.28
C TYR A 289 34.16 -4.99 -22.70
N PHE A 290 33.77 -5.32 -23.93
CA PHE A 290 32.39 -5.17 -24.39
C PHE A 290 31.44 -6.03 -23.55
N TRP A 291 31.78 -7.31 -23.36
CA TRP A 291 30.98 -8.23 -22.54
C TRP A 291 30.95 -7.84 -21.06
N PHE A 292 32.06 -7.34 -20.51
CA PHE A 292 32.07 -6.79 -19.15
C PHE A 292 31.14 -5.57 -19.02
N GLY A 293 31.17 -4.64 -19.98
CA GLY A 293 30.28 -3.48 -20.00
C GLY A 293 28.80 -3.87 -20.12
N LEU A 294 28.49 -4.89 -20.92
CA LEU A 294 27.12 -5.40 -21.05
C LEU A 294 26.63 -6.04 -19.74
N LEU A 295 27.49 -6.83 -19.07
CA LEU A 295 27.14 -7.46 -17.80
C LEU A 295 26.89 -6.42 -16.69
N THR A 296 27.73 -5.39 -16.57
CA THR A 296 27.55 -4.33 -15.56
C THR A 296 26.27 -3.54 -15.81
N LEU A 297 25.93 -3.24 -17.06
CA LEU A 297 24.66 -2.62 -17.43
C LEU A 297 23.46 -3.46 -17.00
N LEU A 298 23.48 -4.77 -17.29
CA LEU A 298 22.39 -5.68 -16.92
C LEU A 298 22.24 -5.81 -15.41
N LEU A 299 23.34 -5.86 -14.66
CA LEU A 299 23.31 -5.88 -13.19
C LEU A 299 22.70 -4.58 -12.63
N GLY A 300 23.11 -3.42 -13.17
CA GLY A 300 22.54 -2.13 -12.77
C GLY A 300 21.03 -2.05 -13.00
N LEU A 301 20.55 -2.50 -14.17
CA LEU A 301 19.13 -2.57 -14.49
C LEU A 301 18.38 -3.52 -13.54
N SER A 302 18.97 -4.66 -13.19
CA SER A 302 18.35 -5.63 -12.28
C SER A 302 18.13 -5.04 -10.87
N ILE A 303 19.09 -4.26 -10.36
CA ILE A 303 18.98 -3.60 -9.04
C ILE A 303 17.86 -2.58 -9.04
N ILE A 304 17.75 -1.77 -10.10
CA ILE A 304 16.68 -0.77 -10.25
C ILE A 304 15.30 -1.46 -10.22
N ILE A 305 15.15 -2.56 -10.96
CA ILE A 305 13.89 -3.34 -10.99
C ILE A 305 13.56 -3.89 -9.60
N ILE A 306 14.54 -4.39 -8.85
CA ILE A 306 14.33 -4.90 -7.49
C ILE A 306 13.87 -3.77 -6.56
N VAL A 307 14.51 -2.61 -6.60
CA VAL A 307 14.12 -1.44 -5.78
C VAL A 307 12.70 -0.99 -6.10
N ILE A 308 12.36 -0.86 -7.40
CA ILE A 308 11.00 -0.52 -7.84
C ILE A 308 10.00 -1.57 -7.37
N SER A 309 10.34 -2.86 -7.43
CA SER A 309 9.47 -3.95 -7.00
C SER A 309 9.21 -3.93 -5.49
N ILE A 310 10.24 -3.68 -4.69
CA ILE A 310 10.12 -3.54 -3.22
C ILE A 310 9.28 -2.30 -2.87
N TRP A 311 9.54 -1.17 -3.53
CA TRP A 311 8.75 0.04 -3.35
C TRP A 311 7.28 -0.22 -3.71
N ASN A 312 6.99 -0.78 -4.87
CA ASN A 312 5.62 -1.10 -5.29
C ASN A 312 4.91 -2.04 -4.32
N ALA A 313 5.60 -3.05 -3.79
CA ALA A 313 5.03 -3.96 -2.78
C ALA A 313 4.72 -3.23 -1.47
N SER A 314 5.63 -2.36 -1.01
CA SER A 314 5.44 -1.52 0.17
C SER A 314 4.26 -0.56 -0.01
N LEU A 315 4.17 0.10 -1.17
CA LEU A 315 3.11 1.03 -1.51
C LEU A 315 1.74 0.33 -1.51
N LYS A 316 1.63 -0.84 -2.16
CA LYS A 316 0.39 -1.63 -2.16
C LYS A 316 -0.08 -1.99 -0.74
N LYS A 317 0.86 -2.31 0.14
CA LYS A 317 0.53 -2.60 1.54
C LYS A 317 0.02 -1.34 2.27
N ALA A 318 0.71 -0.22 2.12
CA ALA A 318 0.32 1.05 2.74
C ALA A 318 -1.07 1.53 2.26
N VAL A 319 -1.35 1.41 0.96
CA VAL A 319 -2.69 1.71 0.41
C VAL A 319 -3.74 0.81 1.03
N LYS A 320 -3.52 -0.51 1.08
CA LYS A 320 -4.49 -1.45 1.68
C LYS A 320 -4.80 -1.12 3.15
N GLU A 321 -3.78 -0.78 3.94
CA GLU A 321 -3.95 -0.40 5.34
C GLU A 321 -4.75 0.91 5.48
N LYS A 322 -4.46 1.91 4.63
CA LYS A 322 -5.20 3.18 4.61
C LYS A 322 -6.65 3.01 4.15
N THR A 323 -6.91 2.20 3.12
CA THR A 323 -8.28 1.92 2.66
C THR A 323 -9.10 1.25 3.76
N LYS A 324 -8.55 0.24 4.44
CA LYS A 324 -9.24 -0.41 5.56
C LYS A 324 -9.53 0.56 6.71
N ALA A 325 -8.57 1.41 7.06
CA ALA A 325 -8.76 2.42 8.11
C ALA A 325 -9.84 3.44 7.71
N LEU A 326 -9.87 3.85 6.44
CA LEU A 326 -10.88 4.76 5.91
C LEU A 326 -12.27 4.12 5.91
N GLU A 327 -12.40 2.86 5.52
CA GLU A 327 -13.66 2.10 5.57
C GLU A 327 -14.22 2.05 7.00
N VAL A 328 -13.40 1.69 7.99
CA VAL A 328 -13.81 1.67 9.41
C VAL A 328 -14.22 3.06 9.87
N SER A 329 -13.42 4.10 9.59
CA SER A 329 -13.75 5.47 9.98
C SER A 329 -15.03 5.99 9.30
N THR A 330 -15.29 5.58 8.05
CA THR A 330 -16.51 5.93 7.34
C THR A 330 -17.72 5.24 7.95
N GLN A 331 -17.60 3.95 8.30
CA GLN A 331 -18.67 3.22 8.99
C GLN A 331 -18.98 3.82 10.38
N GLU A 332 -17.95 4.16 11.16
CA GLU A 332 -18.12 4.83 12.44
C GLU A 332 -18.82 6.20 12.28
N LEU A 333 -18.44 6.96 11.25
CA LEU A 333 -19.05 8.27 10.96
C LEU A 333 -20.51 8.12 10.53
N LEU A 334 -20.83 7.14 9.67
CA LEU A 334 -22.20 6.83 9.28
C LEU A 334 -23.05 6.40 10.48
N TYR A 335 -22.51 5.53 11.34
CA TYR A 335 -23.21 5.11 12.56
C TYR A 335 -23.52 6.32 13.45
N LYS A 336 -22.55 7.20 13.72
CA LYS A 336 -22.78 8.44 14.49
C LYS A 336 -23.72 9.43 13.81
N THR A 337 -23.75 9.43 12.47
CA THR A 337 -24.64 10.31 11.70
C THR A 337 -26.09 9.89 11.83
N TYR A 338 -26.36 8.58 11.92
CA TYR A 338 -27.72 8.04 11.87
C TYR A 338 -28.24 7.47 13.19
N HIS A 339 -27.40 7.26 14.19
CA HIS A 339 -27.81 6.80 15.50
C HIS A 339 -27.77 7.92 16.55
N ASP A 340 -28.67 7.85 17.52
CA ASP A 340 -28.70 8.70 18.69
C ASP A 340 -27.61 8.25 19.68
N GLU A 341 -26.72 9.17 20.06
CA GLU A 341 -25.54 8.84 20.89
C GLU A 341 -25.91 8.25 22.25
N LEU A 342 -27.05 8.65 22.81
CA LEU A 342 -27.48 8.21 24.13
C LEU A 342 -28.09 6.80 24.09
N THR A 343 -29.00 6.55 23.15
CA THR A 343 -29.83 5.34 23.13
C THR A 343 -29.34 4.25 22.17
N GLY A 344 -28.56 4.61 21.15
CA GLY A 344 -28.18 3.71 20.05
C GLY A 344 -29.31 3.41 19.07
N LEU A 345 -30.52 3.95 19.27
CA LEU A 345 -31.59 3.93 18.27
C LEU A 345 -31.21 4.80 17.07
N TYR A 346 -31.94 4.69 15.96
CA TYR A 346 -31.78 5.67 14.89
C TYR A 346 -32.19 7.07 15.37
N ASN A 347 -31.59 8.12 14.82
CA ASN A 347 -31.88 9.50 15.22
C ASN A 347 -32.87 10.18 14.26
N ARG A 348 -33.20 11.44 14.55
CA ARG A 348 -34.10 12.26 13.73
C ARG A 348 -33.61 12.46 12.29
N VAL A 349 -32.29 12.49 12.06
CA VAL A 349 -31.70 12.64 10.72
C VAL A 349 -32.03 11.40 9.90
N TYR A 350 -31.74 10.21 10.42
CA TYR A 350 -32.09 8.95 9.76
C TYR A 350 -33.59 8.86 9.50
N PHE A 351 -34.41 9.17 10.51
CA PHE A 351 -35.87 9.19 10.37
C PHE A 351 -36.30 10.05 9.17
N SER A 352 -35.75 11.27 9.05
CA SER A 352 -36.11 12.19 7.97
C SER A 352 -35.73 11.67 6.59
N GLU A 353 -34.59 10.99 6.46
CA GLU A 353 -34.14 10.41 5.18
C GLU A 353 -34.97 9.19 4.78
N ILE A 354 -35.30 8.31 5.74
CA ILE A 354 -36.04 7.09 5.45
C ILE A 354 -37.54 7.33 5.21
N LEU A 355 -38.06 8.53 5.50
CA LEU A 355 -39.46 8.89 5.26
C LEU A 355 -39.88 8.71 3.80
N GLU A 356 -39.01 9.03 2.84
CA GLU A 356 -39.30 8.84 1.41
C GLU A 356 -39.36 7.34 1.06
N GLU A 357 -38.41 6.56 1.58
CA GLU A 357 -38.37 5.11 1.36
C GLU A 357 -39.58 4.42 2.00
N ILE A 358 -39.96 4.82 3.22
CA ILE A 358 -41.10 4.23 3.97
C ILE A 358 -42.42 4.43 3.24
N GLN A 359 -42.61 5.58 2.58
CA GLN A 359 -43.83 5.81 1.80
C GLN A 359 -43.99 4.81 0.66
N SER A 360 -42.88 4.24 0.16
CA SER A 360 -42.87 3.20 -0.87
C SER A 360 -42.85 1.76 -0.31
N LYS A 361 -42.83 1.57 1.02
CA LYS A 361 -42.83 0.23 1.64
C LYS A 361 -44.19 -0.46 1.50
N PRO A 362 -44.22 -1.81 1.53
CA PRO A 362 -45.46 -2.56 1.38
C PRO A 362 -46.44 -2.28 2.53
N LEU A 363 -47.72 -2.16 2.17
CA LEU A 363 -48.82 -2.03 3.11
C LEU A 363 -49.20 -3.41 3.68
N PRO A 364 -49.77 -3.47 4.90
CA PRO A 364 -50.08 -2.37 5.80
C PRO A 364 -48.84 -1.76 6.48
N LEU A 365 -48.82 -0.43 6.65
CA LEU A 365 -47.76 0.29 7.35
C LEU A 365 -48.30 0.80 8.69
N SER A 366 -47.71 0.35 9.79
CA SER A 366 -48.05 0.83 11.13
C SER A 366 -46.91 1.63 11.74
N ILE A 367 -47.28 2.57 12.61
CA ILE A 367 -46.33 3.28 13.46
C ILE A 367 -46.82 3.28 14.91
N ILE A 368 -45.87 3.34 15.85
CA ILE A 368 -46.12 3.65 17.26
C ILE A 368 -45.32 4.90 17.61
N LEU A 369 -45.99 5.93 18.12
CA LEU A 369 -45.34 7.05 18.80
C LEU A 369 -45.28 6.77 20.30
N ALA A 370 -44.14 7.09 20.88
CA ALA A 370 -43.83 6.88 22.28
C ALA A 370 -43.27 8.17 22.88
N ASP A 371 -43.88 8.64 23.95
CA ASP A 371 -43.42 9.80 24.71
C ASP A 371 -43.16 9.36 26.16
N LEU A 372 -41.91 9.53 26.62
CA LEU A 372 -41.56 9.22 28.00
C LEU A 372 -42.23 10.20 28.96
N ASN A 373 -43.04 9.65 29.86
CA ASN A 373 -43.65 10.43 30.91
C ASN A 373 -42.65 10.76 32.02
N CYS A 374 -42.83 11.93 32.64
CA CYS A 374 -42.13 12.34 33.85
C CYS A 374 -40.59 12.44 33.73
N LEU A 375 -40.04 12.64 32.53
CA LEU A 375 -38.60 12.85 32.34
C LEU A 375 -38.11 14.12 33.04
N LYS A 376 -38.85 15.24 32.92
CA LYS A 376 -38.49 16.51 33.54
C LYS A 376 -38.40 16.43 35.06
N ILE A 377 -39.44 15.90 35.71
CA ILE A 377 -39.46 15.73 37.18
C ILE A 377 -38.37 14.75 37.65
N THR A 378 -38.04 13.74 36.84
CA THR A 378 -36.90 12.84 37.11
C THR A 378 -35.58 13.60 37.07
N ASN A 379 -35.35 14.45 36.06
CA ASN A 379 -34.16 15.27 35.96
C ASN A 379 -34.05 16.29 37.10
N ASP A 380 -35.16 16.95 37.42
CA ASP A 380 -35.21 17.96 38.47
C ASP A 380 -35.01 17.36 39.88
N THR A 381 -35.35 16.08 40.05
CA THR A 381 -35.24 15.36 41.35
C THR A 381 -33.91 14.61 41.46
N PHE A 382 -33.58 13.74 40.50
CA PHE A 382 -32.43 12.82 40.57
C PHE A 382 -31.25 13.22 39.67
N GLY A 383 -31.36 14.35 38.96
CA GLY A 383 -30.34 14.83 38.02
C GLY A 383 -30.45 14.24 36.61
N HIS A 384 -29.77 14.88 35.66
CA HIS A 384 -29.81 14.49 34.23
C HIS A 384 -29.31 13.07 33.96
N GLU A 385 -28.32 12.58 34.71
CA GLU A 385 -27.84 11.20 34.57
C GLU A 385 -28.95 10.16 34.84
N ALA A 386 -29.87 10.45 35.76
CA ALA A 386 -31.01 9.59 36.04
C ALA A 386 -32.04 9.61 34.90
N GLY A 387 -32.29 10.78 34.30
CA GLY A 387 -33.12 10.88 33.11
C GLY A 387 -32.52 10.18 31.90
N ASP A 388 -31.21 10.31 31.70
CA ASP A 388 -30.48 9.60 30.64
C ASP A 388 -30.63 8.07 30.79
N LYS A 389 -30.47 7.55 32.02
CA LYS A 389 -30.74 6.14 32.33
C LYS A 389 -32.18 5.74 32.00
N LEU A 390 -33.16 6.60 32.26
CA LEU A 390 -34.57 6.36 31.95
C LEU A 390 -34.79 6.24 30.43
N ILE A 391 -34.22 7.17 29.65
CA ILE A 391 -34.31 7.20 28.18
C ILE A 391 -33.63 5.95 27.58
N ILE A 392 -32.41 5.62 28.03
CA ILE A 392 -31.68 4.42 27.61
C ILE A 392 -32.50 3.16 27.89
N LYS A 393 -33.09 3.06 29.08
CA LYS A 393 -33.89 1.91 29.49
C LYS A 393 -35.14 1.79 28.63
N MET A 394 -35.81 2.89 28.33
CA MET A 394 -36.99 2.89 27.46
C MET A 394 -36.64 2.46 26.04
N ALA A 395 -35.54 2.97 25.47
CA ALA A 395 -35.03 2.54 24.17
C ALA A 395 -34.74 1.03 24.12
N LYS A 396 -34.09 0.48 25.14
CA LYS A 396 -33.83 -0.97 25.26
C LYS A 396 -35.12 -1.79 25.35
N LEU A 397 -36.11 -1.30 26.10
CA LEU A 397 -37.42 -1.95 26.22
C LEU A 397 -38.15 -1.96 24.88
N ILE A 398 -38.13 -0.87 24.12
CA ILE A 398 -38.69 -0.84 22.75
C ILE A 398 -37.95 -1.85 21.88
N GLN A 399 -36.63 -1.76 21.80
CA GLN A 399 -35.83 -2.58 20.90
C GLN A 399 -35.96 -4.09 21.18
N SER A 400 -36.18 -4.47 22.44
CA SER A 400 -36.37 -5.88 22.84
C SER A 400 -37.78 -6.42 22.53
N ASN A 401 -38.73 -5.56 22.16
CA ASN A 401 -40.14 -5.92 21.95
C ASN A 401 -40.63 -5.67 20.51
N ILE A 402 -39.74 -5.26 19.61
CA ILE A 402 -40.01 -5.08 18.17
C ILE A 402 -39.29 -6.13 17.33
N GLU A 403 -39.66 -6.29 16.07
CA GLU A 403 -39.06 -7.24 15.14
C GLU A 403 -37.84 -6.62 14.44
N GLU A 404 -36.96 -7.46 13.87
CA GLU A 404 -35.75 -7.01 13.16
C GLU A 404 -36.06 -6.15 11.92
N SER A 405 -37.25 -6.34 11.32
CA SER A 405 -37.77 -5.53 10.21
C SER A 405 -38.33 -4.17 10.65
N HIS A 406 -38.49 -3.93 11.96
CA HIS A 406 -39.01 -2.67 12.50
C HIS A 406 -37.89 -1.69 12.75
N ILE A 407 -38.22 -0.39 12.66
CA ILE A 407 -37.25 0.69 12.78
C ILE A 407 -37.66 1.58 13.95
N ALA A 408 -36.88 1.59 15.01
CA ALA A 408 -37.06 2.50 16.14
C ALA A 408 -36.11 3.70 16.01
N CYS A 409 -36.69 4.90 16.06
CA CYS A 409 -35.96 6.17 16.01
C CYS A 409 -36.28 7.02 17.25
N ARG A 410 -35.27 7.70 17.80
CA ARG A 410 -35.47 8.80 18.74
C ARG A 410 -35.51 10.12 17.97
N ILE A 411 -36.65 10.80 18.04
CA ILE A 411 -36.94 12.00 17.23
C ILE A 411 -36.97 13.29 18.06
N GLY A 412 -37.09 13.16 19.39
CA GLY A 412 -37.06 14.26 20.35
C GLY A 412 -36.32 13.88 21.64
N GLY A 413 -36.45 14.73 22.67
CA GLY A 413 -35.81 14.49 23.97
C GLY A 413 -36.36 13.24 24.66
N ASP A 414 -37.68 13.15 24.73
CA ASP A 414 -38.51 12.09 25.31
C ASP A 414 -39.34 11.34 24.25
N GLU A 415 -39.27 11.74 22.98
CA GLU A 415 -40.08 11.20 21.89
C GLU A 415 -39.33 10.16 21.05
N MET A 416 -39.97 9.02 20.83
CA MET A 416 -39.51 7.94 19.97
C MET A 416 -40.63 7.50 19.03
N ILE A 417 -40.25 7.06 17.83
CA ILE A 417 -41.15 6.48 16.84
C ILE A 417 -40.68 5.08 16.46
N ILE A 418 -41.61 4.14 16.38
CA ILE A 418 -41.38 2.81 15.84
C ILE A 418 -42.14 2.71 14.52
N ILE A 419 -41.44 2.37 13.45
CA ILE A 419 -41.98 2.21 12.11
C ILE A 419 -42.00 0.73 11.80
N MET A 420 -43.17 0.22 11.44
CA MET A 420 -43.43 -1.20 11.28
C MET A 420 -44.08 -1.44 9.90
N PRO A 421 -43.26 -1.62 8.85
CA PRO A 421 -43.74 -2.09 7.55
C PRO A 421 -44.42 -3.45 7.67
N GLU A 422 -45.32 -3.76 6.74
CA GLU A 422 -46.02 -5.06 6.66
C GLU A 422 -46.68 -5.50 7.99
N THR A 423 -47.15 -4.52 8.77
CA THR A 423 -47.71 -4.73 10.10
C THR A 423 -49.11 -4.14 10.15
N ASP A 424 -50.11 -4.99 10.36
CA ASP A 424 -51.51 -4.56 10.47
C ASP A 424 -51.83 -3.93 11.84
N ALA A 425 -53.03 -3.37 11.96
CA ALA A 425 -53.46 -2.68 13.17
C ALA A 425 -53.53 -3.59 14.40
N LYS A 426 -53.89 -4.87 14.24
CA LYS A 426 -53.98 -5.81 15.36
C LYS A 426 -52.58 -6.12 15.90
N LYS A 427 -51.66 -6.48 15.01
CA LYS A 427 -50.26 -6.76 15.36
C LYS A 427 -49.58 -5.52 15.94
N SER A 428 -49.86 -4.33 15.40
CA SER A 428 -49.37 -3.06 15.96
C SER A 428 -49.84 -2.84 17.40
N LEU A 429 -51.11 -3.13 17.70
CA LEU A 429 -51.65 -3.02 19.07
C LEU A 429 -51.07 -4.09 20.00
N ASP A 430 -50.82 -5.31 19.51
CA ASP A 430 -50.15 -6.36 20.30
C ASP A 430 -48.71 -5.95 20.67
N ILE A 431 -47.96 -5.34 19.75
CA ILE A 431 -46.61 -4.80 20.01
C ILE A 431 -46.68 -3.65 21.02
N LEU A 432 -47.63 -2.72 20.84
CA LEU A 432 -47.86 -1.62 21.78
C LEU A 432 -48.13 -2.17 23.20
N ALA A 433 -49.00 -3.17 23.32
CA ALA A 433 -49.32 -3.81 24.59
C ALA A 433 -48.10 -4.51 25.22
N LYS A 434 -47.25 -5.18 24.42
CA LYS A 434 -45.98 -5.76 24.90
C LYS A 434 -45.03 -4.71 25.44
N ILE A 435 -44.83 -3.61 24.72
CA ILE A 435 -43.98 -2.50 25.17
C ILE A 435 -44.54 -1.93 26.49
N LYS A 436 -45.84 -1.68 26.56
CA LYS A 436 -46.51 -1.20 27.78
C LYS A 436 -46.40 -2.16 28.96
N GLN A 437 -46.52 -3.47 28.72
CA GLN A 437 -46.34 -4.46 29.77
C GLN A 437 -44.88 -4.53 30.23
N ALA A 438 -43.92 -4.43 29.30
CA ALA A 438 -42.50 -4.46 29.62
C ALA A 438 -42.07 -3.25 30.45
N THR A 439 -42.64 -2.06 30.21
CA THR A 439 -42.41 -0.90 31.07
C THR A 439 -42.96 -1.12 32.47
N ILE A 440 -44.22 -1.58 32.60
CA ILE A 440 -44.86 -1.88 33.89
C ILE A 440 -44.08 -2.94 34.70
N SER A 441 -43.56 -3.97 34.05
CA SER A 441 -42.81 -5.06 34.68
C SER A 441 -41.34 -4.73 34.96
N SER A 442 -40.83 -3.59 34.47
CA SER A 442 -39.43 -3.23 34.66
C SER A 442 -39.13 -2.79 36.10
N LYS A 443 -37.90 -3.09 36.56
CA LYS A 443 -37.41 -2.70 37.89
C LYS A 443 -37.45 -1.18 38.08
N GLU A 444 -37.70 -0.72 39.30
CA GLU A 444 -37.59 0.69 39.69
C GLU A 444 -36.12 1.02 40.02
N GLU A 445 -35.43 1.83 39.21
CA GLU A 445 -34.06 2.29 39.53
C GLU A 445 -33.74 3.63 38.81
N PRO A 446 -33.77 4.81 39.46
CA PRO A 446 -34.49 5.10 40.71
C PRO A 446 -36.02 5.11 40.51
N ILE A 447 -36.48 5.26 39.26
CA ILE A 447 -37.89 5.23 38.88
C ILE A 447 -38.08 4.20 37.77
N ARG A 448 -39.28 3.67 37.65
CA ARG A 448 -39.70 2.86 36.52
C ARG A 448 -39.91 3.74 35.27
N PRO A 449 -39.47 3.33 34.07
CA PRO A 449 -39.87 4.00 32.82
C PRO A 449 -41.38 3.96 32.64
N LEU A 450 -41.97 5.12 32.39
CA LEU A 450 -43.39 5.30 32.07
C LEU A 450 -43.47 5.98 30.71
N VAL A 451 -44.43 5.57 29.89
CA VAL A 451 -44.52 5.99 28.50
C VAL A 451 -45.97 6.10 28.07
N ALA A 452 -46.31 7.17 27.36
CA ALA A 452 -47.54 7.26 26.59
C ALA A 452 -47.28 6.71 25.19
N LEU A 453 -48.15 5.80 24.73
CA LEU A 453 -48.01 5.14 23.43
C LEU A 453 -49.24 5.41 22.58
N GLY A 454 -49.06 5.71 21.30
CA GLY A 454 -50.15 5.82 20.32
C GLY A 454 -49.79 5.09 19.04
N ALA A 455 -50.70 4.23 18.56
CA ALA A 455 -50.51 3.46 17.33
C ALA A 455 -51.48 3.93 16.24
N ALA A 456 -51.00 3.93 15.00
CA ALA A 456 -51.86 4.09 13.83
C ALA A 456 -51.37 3.22 12.67
N THR A 457 -52.30 2.82 11.81
CA THR A 457 -52.05 1.99 10.64
C THR A 457 -52.65 2.63 9.39
N LYS A 458 -51.85 2.63 8.33
CA LYS A 458 -52.23 2.97 6.96
C LYS A 458 -52.38 1.68 6.16
N ILE A 459 -53.48 1.58 5.40
CA ILE A 459 -53.81 0.43 4.54
C ILE A 459 -54.02 0.80 3.07
N ASN A 460 -54.07 2.10 2.75
CA ASN A 460 -54.30 2.61 1.39
C ASN A 460 -53.13 3.50 1.00
N GLU A 461 -52.56 3.36 -0.19
CA GLU A 461 -51.38 4.12 -0.63
C GLU A 461 -51.59 5.64 -0.62
N ASP A 462 -52.81 6.11 -0.83
CA ASP A 462 -53.16 7.55 -0.90
C ASP A 462 -53.03 8.32 0.43
N GLU A 463 -52.99 7.63 1.57
CA GLU A 463 -52.86 8.30 2.87
C GLU A 463 -51.42 8.81 3.08
N SER A 464 -51.20 10.12 3.16
CA SER A 464 -49.86 10.65 3.45
C SER A 464 -49.32 10.17 4.81
N PHE A 465 -47.99 10.02 4.94
CA PHE A 465 -47.35 9.69 6.21
C PHE A 465 -47.67 10.73 7.30
N SER A 466 -47.78 12.02 6.95
CA SER A 466 -48.17 13.08 7.90
C SER A 466 -49.53 12.82 8.56
N ARG A 467 -50.50 12.29 7.81
CA ARG A 467 -51.82 11.91 8.35
C ARG A 467 -51.73 10.69 9.26
N LEU A 468 -50.92 9.70 8.89
CA LEU A 468 -50.64 8.53 9.73
C LEU A 468 -49.99 8.94 11.06
N PHE A 469 -48.96 9.80 10.99
CA PHE A 469 -48.27 10.37 12.15
C PHE A 469 -49.24 11.10 13.07
N LYS A 470 -50.06 12.01 12.53
CA LYS A 470 -51.04 12.77 13.30
C LYS A 470 -52.04 11.86 14.04
N ARG A 471 -52.52 10.79 13.42
CA ARG A 471 -53.42 9.83 14.06
C ARG A 471 -52.74 9.09 15.23
N ALA A 472 -51.48 8.69 15.06
CA ALA A 472 -50.72 8.07 16.14
C ALA A 472 -50.46 9.05 17.29
N GLU A 473 -50.19 10.33 16.95
CA GLU A 473 -49.94 11.40 17.90
C GLU A 473 -51.19 11.74 18.72
N GLU A 474 -52.35 11.91 18.06
CA GLU A 474 -53.64 12.10 18.71
C GLU A 474 -53.93 10.94 19.69
N LYS A 475 -53.71 9.69 19.25
CA LYS A 475 -53.90 8.51 20.11
C LYS A 475 -52.93 8.45 21.30
N MET A 476 -51.68 8.86 21.08
CA MET A 476 -50.68 8.94 22.13
C MET A 476 -51.07 10.01 23.17
N TYR A 477 -51.51 11.18 22.71
CA TYR A 477 -51.92 12.28 23.57
C TYR A 477 -53.18 11.93 24.39
N GLU A 478 -54.18 11.30 23.77
CA GLU A 478 -55.35 10.75 24.47
C GLU A 478 -54.90 9.80 25.61
N ASN A 479 -54.06 8.81 25.29
CA ASN A 479 -53.55 7.88 26.30
C ASN A 479 -52.70 8.58 27.37
N LYS A 480 -51.95 9.63 27.02
CA LYS A 480 -51.15 10.42 27.97
C LYS A 480 -52.04 11.16 28.97
N MET A 481 -53.17 11.69 28.51
CA MET A 481 -54.15 12.36 29.38
C MET A 481 -54.86 11.35 30.28
N ASP A 482 -55.36 10.25 29.72
CA ASP A 482 -56.11 9.21 30.44
C ASP A 482 -55.26 8.54 31.53
N GLU A 483 -53.95 8.39 31.30
CA GLU A 483 -53.04 7.70 32.21
C GLU A 483 -52.23 8.65 33.10
N SER A 484 -52.47 9.96 33.00
CA SER A 484 -51.67 10.98 33.71
C SER A 484 -51.68 10.79 35.22
N GLU A 485 -52.85 10.69 35.85
CA GLU A 485 -52.96 10.50 37.30
C GLU A 485 -52.30 9.21 37.78
N TYR A 486 -52.56 8.09 37.09
CA TYR A 486 -51.95 6.80 37.40
C TYR A 486 -50.42 6.87 37.30
N THR A 487 -49.92 7.52 36.26
CA THR A 487 -48.48 7.72 36.02
C THR A 487 -47.86 8.51 37.17
N TYR A 488 -48.47 9.63 37.56
CA TYR A 488 -47.98 10.45 38.67
C TYR A 488 -48.02 9.71 40.00
N ASP A 489 -49.08 8.94 40.29
CA ASP A 489 -49.17 8.12 41.51
C ASP A 489 -48.01 7.10 41.60
N LYS A 490 -47.60 6.51 40.47
CA LYS A 490 -46.44 5.58 40.42
C LYS A 490 -45.11 6.29 40.64
N VAL A 491 -44.95 7.49 40.10
CA VAL A 491 -43.74 8.30 40.31
C VAL A 491 -43.63 8.73 41.77
N ILE A 492 -44.69 9.27 42.36
CA ILE A 492 -44.74 9.64 43.78
C ILE A 492 -44.47 8.42 44.67
N GLY A 493 -45.08 7.28 44.38
CA GLY A 493 -44.81 6.03 45.11
C GLY A 493 -43.34 5.62 45.06
N SER A 494 -42.67 5.83 43.92
CA SER A 494 -41.23 5.54 43.76
C SER A 494 -40.37 6.50 44.58
N PHE A 495 -40.72 7.80 44.63
CA PHE A 495 -40.01 8.79 45.43
C PHE A 495 -40.16 8.52 46.93
N LYS A 496 -41.37 8.20 47.38
CA LYS A 496 -41.63 7.81 48.77
C LYS A 496 -40.78 6.60 49.15
N LYS A 497 -40.77 5.57 48.32
CA LYS A 497 -39.96 4.36 48.56
C LYS A 497 -38.46 4.68 48.68
N ALA A 498 -37.95 5.61 47.87
CA ALA A 498 -36.55 6.04 47.95
C ALA A 498 -36.22 6.74 49.28
N ILE A 499 -37.17 7.47 49.87
CA ILE A 499 -37.00 8.14 51.18
C ILE A 499 -37.09 7.13 52.32
N LEU A 500 -38.00 6.17 52.23
CA LEU A 500 -38.18 5.10 53.24
C LEU A 500 -36.97 4.16 53.38
N GLU A 501 -35.94 4.28 52.53
CA GLU A 501 -34.65 3.60 52.72
C GLU A 501 -33.90 4.14 53.95
N ASN A 502 -34.26 5.31 54.48
CA ASN A 502 -33.69 5.89 55.68
C ASN A 502 -34.37 5.34 56.95
N GLU A 503 -33.60 4.83 57.92
CA GLU A 503 -34.12 4.24 59.19
C GLU A 503 -35.07 5.19 59.94
N TYR A 504 -34.88 6.50 59.81
CA TYR A 504 -35.66 7.51 60.53
C TYR A 504 -36.91 7.99 59.78
N GLU A 505 -37.05 7.63 58.51
CA GLU A 505 -38.21 7.92 57.66
C GLU A 505 -39.03 6.64 57.51
N SER A 506 -39.59 6.13 58.61
CA SER A 506 -40.32 4.86 58.62
C SER A 506 -41.81 5.03 58.33
N LEU A 507 -42.49 4.00 57.82
CA LEU A 507 -43.96 4.04 57.64
C LEU A 507 -44.70 4.41 58.94
N GLU A 508 -44.19 3.94 60.09
CA GLU A 508 -44.75 4.27 61.40
C GLU A 508 -44.68 5.77 61.72
N HIS A 509 -43.63 6.47 61.29
CA HIS A 509 -43.51 7.93 61.45
C HIS A 509 -44.61 8.66 60.67
N TYR A 510 -44.79 8.33 59.39
CA TYR A 510 -45.83 8.94 58.56
C TYR A 510 -47.25 8.63 59.08
N ASP A 511 -47.50 7.42 59.59
CA ASP A 511 -48.80 7.06 60.14
C ASP A 511 -49.13 7.82 61.44
N ARG A 512 -48.14 8.03 62.32
CA ARG A 512 -48.30 8.87 63.53
C ARG A 512 -48.57 10.33 63.19
N LEU A 513 -47.79 10.90 62.25
CA LEU A 513 -47.97 12.28 61.81
C LEU A 513 -49.39 12.51 61.27
N LYS A 514 -49.90 11.58 60.44
CA LYS A 514 -51.28 11.62 59.92
C LYS A 514 -52.31 11.59 61.03
N ALA A 515 -52.17 10.70 62.01
CA ALA A 515 -53.10 10.58 63.12
C ALA A 515 -53.15 11.88 63.95
N LEU A 516 -51.99 12.43 64.33
CA LEU A 516 -51.89 13.68 65.07
C LEU A 516 -52.42 14.88 64.28
N CYS A 517 -52.16 14.93 62.97
CA CYS A 517 -52.71 15.96 62.09
C CYS A 517 -54.24 15.91 62.02
N LEU A 518 -54.82 14.71 61.93
CA LEU A 518 -56.28 14.53 61.93
C LEU A 518 -56.89 14.99 63.26
N GLU A 519 -56.33 14.54 64.38
CA GLU A 519 -56.82 14.91 65.72
C GLU A 519 -56.75 16.43 65.94
N LEU A 520 -55.62 17.05 65.59
CA LEU A 520 -55.46 18.50 65.71
C LEU A 520 -56.38 19.27 64.75
N GLY A 521 -56.52 18.78 63.52
CA GLY A 521 -57.42 19.37 62.53
C GLY A 521 -58.88 19.37 63.00
N TYR A 522 -59.34 18.28 63.61
CA TYR A 522 -60.67 18.21 64.22
C TYR A 522 -60.80 19.14 65.44
N ALA A 523 -59.80 19.18 66.32
CA ALA A 523 -59.79 20.09 67.47
C ALA A 523 -59.84 21.57 67.06
N MET A 524 -59.28 21.90 65.88
CA MET A 524 -59.31 23.24 65.30
C MET A 524 -60.55 23.52 64.42
N ASN A 525 -61.45 22.56 64.24
CA ASN A 525 -62.62 22.64 63.35
C ASN A 525 -62.26 22.99 61.90
N LEU A 526 -61.21 22.37 61.34
CA LEU A 526 -60.92 22.49 59.91
C LEU A 526 -62.07 21.92 59.07
N ASP A 527 -62.31 22.52 57.91
CA ASP A 527 -63.19 21.91 56.93
C ASP A 527 -62.56 20.67 56.28
N LYS A 528 -63.34 19.96 55.48
CA LYS A 528 -62.88 18.73 54.84
C LYS A 528 -61.73 18.97 53.86
N GLU A 529 -61.73 20.08 53.13
CA GLU A 529 -60.71 20.36 52.12
C GLU A 529 -59.35 20.64 52.78
N ASP A 530 -59.34 21.46 53.83
CA ASP A 530 -58.14 21.73 54.64
C ASP A 530 -57.65 20.48 55.38
N LEU A 531 -58.57 19.62 55.87
CA LEU A 531 -58.21 18.37 56.53
C LEU A 531 -57.56 17.38 55.55
N ASP A 532 -58.16 17.20 54.36
CA ASP A 532 -57.61 16.33 53.30
C ASP A 532 -56.24 16.86 52.85
N ALA A 533 -56.07 18.18 52.71
CA ALA A 533 -54.80 18.81 52.38
C ALA A 533 -53.74 18.63 53.49
N LEU A 534 -54.13 18.71 54.76
CA LEU A 534 -53.24 18.50 55.91
C LEU A 534 -52.77 17.04 56.01
N VAL A 535 -53.68 16.08 55.78
CA VAL A 535 -53.31 14.64 55.72
C VAL A 535 -52.35 14.39 54.56
N LEU A 536 -52.63 14.96 53.38
CA LEU A 536 -51.74 14.83 52.24
C LEU A 536 -50.37 15.49 52.49
N LEU A 537 -50.34 16.63 53.21
CA LEU A 537 -49.11 17.31 53.61
C LEU A 537 -48.28 16.38 54.48
N SER A 538 -48.89 15.77 55.50
CA SER A 538 -48.18 14.83 56.37
C SER A 538 -47.61 13.62 55.63
N ASP A 539 -48.24 13.18 54.53
CA ASP A 539 -47.77 12.07 53.72
C ASP A 539 -46.63 12.43 52.74
N LEU A 540 -46.52 13.71 52.35
CA LEU A 540 -45.65 14.16 51.26
C LEU A 540 -44.68 15.28 51.63
N HIS A 541 -44.70 15.82 52.85
CA HIS A 541 -43.86 16.95 53.29
C HIS A 541 -42.38 16.77 52.93
N ASP A 542 -41.88 15.55 53.11
CA ASP A 542 -40.49 15.19 52.89
C ASP A 542 -40.20 14.60 51.50
N ILE A 543 -41.16 14.62 50.57
CA ILE A 543 -41.00 14.01 49.23
C ILE A 543 -39.80 14.57 48.45
N GLY A 544 -39.40 15.82 48.75
CA GLY A 544 -38.22 16.46 48.16
C GLY A 544 -36.89 15.87 48.63
N LYS A 545 -36.84 15.16 49.77
CA LYS A 545 -35.64 14.44 50.22
C LYS A 545 -35.22 13.37 49.21
N ALA A 546 -36.15 12.82 48.42
CA ALA A 546 -35.83 11.85 47.36
C ALA A 546 -34.77 12.38 46.37
N GLY A 547 -34.71 13.70 46.17
CA GLY A 547 -33.76 14.34 45.25
C GLY A 547 -32.43 14.78 45.87
N LEU A 548 -32.17 14.45 47.14
CA LEU A 548 -30.91 14.82 47.81
C LEU A 548 -29.88 13.69 47.73
N ASP A 549 -28.60 14.06 47.88
CA ASP A 549 -27.48 13.11 47.88
C ASP A 549 -27.68 12.06 48.99
N LYS A 550 -27.72 10.77 48.61
CA LYS A 550 -27.91 9.66 49.58
C LYS A 550 -26.86 9.67 50.69
N GLU A 551 -25.62 10.06 50.38
CA GLU A 551 -24.53 10.16 51.36
C GLU A 551 -24.83 11.19 52.45
N ILE A 552 -25.54 12.28 52.10
CA ILE A 552 -25.95 13.32 53.05
C ILE A 552 -27.12 12.82 53.90
N LEU A 553 -28.11 12.15 53.27
CA LEU A 553 -29.29 11.64 53.97
C LEU A 553 -28.99 10.49 54.93
N LEU A 554 -28.02 9.63 54.61
CA LEU A 554 -27.66 8.43 55.37
C LEU A 554 -26.46 8.65 56.30
N LYS A 555 -26.01 9.89 56.48
CA LYS A 555 -24.84 10.21 57.28
C LYS A 555 -25.07 9.90 58.76
N GLU A 556 -24.16 9.13 59.37
CA GLU A 556 -24.18 8.79 60.81
C GLU A 556 -23.46 9.82 61.70
N GLY A 557 -22.83 10.88 61.16
CA GLY A 557 -22.33 12.05 61.91
C GLY A 557 -23.05 13.37 61.60
N PRO A 558 -22.74 14.47 62.35
CA PRO A 558 -23.35 15.77 62.11
C PRO A 558 -23.07 16.28 60.69
N LEU A 559 -24.03 17.02 60.16
CA LEU A 559 -23.96 17.65 58.85
C LEU A 559 -23.08 18.90 58.91
N THR A 560 -22.26 19.10 57.87
CA THR A 560 -21.52 20.33 57.63
C THR A 560 -22.48 21.45 57.21
N HIS A 561 -22.00 22.69 57.23
CA HIS A 561 -22.79 23.84 56.81
C HIS A 561 -23.32 23.68 55.37
N ASP A 562 -22.46 23.27 54.44
CA ASP A 562 -22.85 23.10 53.03
C ASP A 562 -23.86 21.94 52.84
N GLU A 563 -23.68 20.84 53.58
CA GLU A 563 -24.65 19.72 53.58
C GLU A 563 -26.00 20.16 54.15
N TRP A 564 -26.01 21.01 55.18
CA TRP A 564 -27.23 21.56 55.77
C TRP A 564 -27.97 22.49 54.79
N GLU A 565 -27.25 23.37 54.09
CA GLU A 565 -27.85 24.22 53.06
C GLU A 565 -28.43 23.41 51.89
N LYS A 566 -27.86 22.24 51.57
CA LYS A 566 -28.47 21.32 50.60
C LYS A 566 -29.77 20.70 51.14
N ILE A 567 -29.81 20.26 52.40
CA ILE A 567 -31.02 19.68 53.00
C ILE A 567 -32.16 20.68 53.05
N LYS A 568 -31.88 21.97 53.36
CA LYS A 568 -32.90 23.02 53.39
C LYS A 568 -33.67 23.24 52.08
N ARG A 569 -33.19 22.66 50.97
CA ARG A 569 -33.83 22.76 49.66
C ARG A 569 -34.92 21.71 49.43
N HIS A 570 -35.07 20.72 50.31
CA HIS A 570 -36.10 19.69 50.12
C HIS A 570 -37.55 20.23 50.08
N PRO A 571 -37.95 21.32 50.79
CA PRO A 571 -39.30 21.88 50.64
C PRO A 571 -39.52 22.43 49.21
N GLU A 572 -38.49 23.05 48.63
CA GLU A 572 -38.54 23.56 47.24
C GLU A 572 -38.64 22.43 46.22
N LEU A 573 -37.87 21.35 46.42
CA LEU A 573 -37.93 20.16 45.57
C LEU A 573 -39.29 19.48 45.69
N GLY A 574 -39.78 19.31 46.92
CA GLY A 574 -41.09 18.72 47.19
C GLY A 574 -42.23 19.51 46.55
N PHE A 575 -42.18 20.84 46.64
CA PHE A 575 -43.11 21.73 45.96
C PHE A 575 -43.14 21.49 44.44
N LYS A 576 -41.97 21.45 43.78
CA LYS A 576 -41.87 21.20 42.34
C LYS A 576 -42.44 19.84 41.94
N ILE A 577 -42.17 18.82 42.77
CA ILE A 577 -42.63 17.45 42.56
C ILE A 577 -44.16 17.40 42.54
N VAL A 578 -44.81 17.92 43.60
CA VAL A 578 -46.27 17.82 43.73
C VAL A 578 -47.03 18.79 42.82
N SER A 579 -46.43 19.95 42.49
CA SER A 579 -47.04 20.96 41.62
C SER A 579 -47.21 20.48 40.18
N SER A 580 -46.53 19.40 39.80
CA SER A 580 -46.63 18.82 38.46
C SER A 580 -47.90 17.96 38.27
N SER A 581 -48.66 17.70 39.33
CA SER A 581 -49.89 16.89 39.29
C SER A 581 -51.08 17.71 39.77
N VAL A 582 -52.20 17.69 39.04
CA VAL A 582 -53.45 18.36 39.46
C VAL A 582 -53.89 17.85 40.84
N LYS A 583 -53.82 16.53 41.05
CA LYS A 583 -54.20 15.85 42.29
C LYS A 583 -53.41 16.32 43.52
N PHE A 584 -52.11 16.61 43.37
CA PHE A 584 -51.24 16.97 44.51
C PHE A 584 -50.89 18.46 44.58
N SER A 585 -51.17 19.24 43.53
CA SER A 585 -50.77 20.65 43.45
C SER A 585 -51.29 21.51 44.60
N HIS A 586 -52.47 21.20 45.14
CA HIS A 586 -53.13 21.96 46.21
C HIS A 586 -52.34 21.95 47.53
N VAL A 587 -51.57 20.89 47.81
CA VAL A 587 -50.75 20.81 49.04
C VAL A 587 -49.38 21.46 48.90
N GLY A 588 -48.99 21.84 47.68
CA GLY A 588 -47.64 22.31 47.37
C GLY A 588 -47.18 23.48 48.25
N LYS A 589 -48.04 24.48 48.48
CA LYS A 589 -47.69 25.61 49.36
C LYS A 589 -47.45 25.19 50.80
N GLY A 590 -48.20 24.18 51.28
CA GLY A 590 -47.97 23.57 52.58
C GLY A 590 -46.60 22.91 52.66
N ILE A 591 -46.24 22.11 51.65
CA ILE A 591 -44.91 21.47 51.54
C ILE A 591 -43.81 22.52 51.44
N LEU A 592 -44.00 23.61 50.70
CA LEU A 592 -42.95 24.61 50.57
C LEU A 592 -42.67 25.33 51.91
N ALA A 593 -43.71 25.55 52.71
CA ALA A 593 -43.66 26.40 53.90
C ALA A 593 -43.61 25.65 55.24
N HIS A 594 -43.55 24.31 55.25
CA HIS A 594 -43.65 23.53 56.50
C HIS A 594 -42.50 23.74 57.49
N HIS A 595 -41.37 24.28 57.03
CA HIS A 595 -40.23 24.69 57.87
C HIS A 595 -40.14 26.21 58.08
N GLU A 596 -41.17 26.96 57.71
CA GLU A 596 -41.27 28.38 58.05
C GLU A 596 -41.56 28.55 59.54
N HIS A 597 -40.96 29.58 60.14
CA HIS A 597 -41.17 29.90 61.56
C HIS A 597 -42.09 31.10 61.67
N TRP A 598 -42.97 31.10 62.66
CA TRP A 598 -43.92 32.19 62.89
C TRP A 598 -43.27 33.59 62.95
N ASP A 599 -42.03 33.68 63.44
CA ASP A 599 -41.26 34.93 63.53
C ASP A 599 -40.51 35.35 62.25
N GLY A 600 -40.52 34.53 61.20
CA GLY A 600 -39.85 34.76 59.92
C GLY A 600 -38.41 34.25 59.83
N LYS A 601 -37.90 33.51 60.83
CA LYS A 601 -36.54 32.94 60.81
C LYS A 601 -36.45 31.55 60.16
N GLY A 602 -37.57 31.03 59.66
CA GLY A 602 -37.63 29.74 58.97
C GLY A 602 -37.13 29.81 57.54
N TYR A 603 -37.36 28.73 56.79
CA TYR A 603 -36.91 28.58 55.41
C TYR A 603 -37.96 27.81 54.59
N PRO A 604 -37.94 27.88 53.24
CA PRO A 604 -36.97 28.56 52.38
C PRO A 604 -37.29 30.03 52.02
N GLN A 605 -38.51 30.49 52.28
CA GLN A 605 -39.02 31.80 51.84
C GLN A 605 -38.93 32.88 52.93
N GLY A 606 -38.85 32.52 54.21
CA GLY A 606 -38.81 33.47 55.32
C GLY A 606 -40.16 34.13 55.59
N LEU A 607 -41.25 33.38 55.40
CA LEU A 607 -42.62 33.85 55.62
C LEU A 607 -42.88 34.13 57.10
N LYS A 608 -43.70 35.14 57.41
CA LYS A 608 -43.99 35.52 58.79
C LYS A 608 -45.49 35.49 59.10
N GLY A 609 -45.83 34.97 60.28
CA GLY A 609 -47.20 34.98 60.77
C GLY A 609 -48.19 34.30 59.82
N GLU A 610 -49.25 35.01 59.45
CA GLU A 610 -50.32 34.50 58.59
C GLU A 610 -49.95 34.36 57.11
N GLU A 611 -48.76 34.84 56.69
CA GLU A 611 -48.23 34.53 55.36
C GLU A 611 -47.94 33.04 55.20
N ILE A 612 -47.71 32.33 56.32
CA ILE A 612 -47.52 30.88 56.35
C ILE A 612 -48.90 30.20 56.22
N PRO A 613 -49.09 29.29 55.23
CA PRO A 613 -50.33 28.54 55.06
C PRO A 613 -50.78 27.86 56.36
N LEU A 614 -52.08 27.89 56.66
CA LEU A 614 -52.62 27.33 57.90
C LEU A 614 -52.21 25.87 58.09
N ILE A 615 -52.33 25.03 57.05
CA ILE A 615 -51.93 23.62 57.11
C ILE A 615 -50.43 23.43 57.41
N ALA A 616 -49.55 24.35 56.98
CA ALA A 616 -48.12 24.30 57.30
C ALA A 616 -47.86 24.67 58.77
N ARG A 617 -48.57 25.68 59.29
CA ARG A 617 -48.49 26.06 60.72
C ARG A 617 -48.92 24.93 61.64
N ILE A 618 -49.99 24.24 61.27
CA ILE A 618 -50.52 23.06 61.98
C ILE A 618 -49.50 21.93 61.93
N PHE A 619 -49.01 21.61 60.73
CA PHE A 619 -48.06 20.51 60.54
C PHE A 619 -46.74 20.76 61.28
N ALA A 620 -46.20 21.98 61.30
CA ALA A 620 -44.95 22.31 61.98
C ALA A 620 -44.95 21.97 63.48
N VAL A 621 -46.10 22.15 64.17
CA VAL A 621 -46.25 21.77 65.58
C VAL A 621 -46.26 20.24 65.74
N VAL A 622 -46.99 19.54 64.87
CA VAL A 622 -47.11 18.08 64.89
C VAL A 622 -45.75 17.43 64.61
N GLU A 623 -45.05 17.88 63.58
CA GLU A 623 -43.73 17.38 63.19
C GLU A 623 -42.71 17.60 64.31
N ALA A 624 -42.66 18.80 64.89
CA ALA A 624 -41.76 19.09 66.00
C ALA A 624 -42.02 18.17 67.20
N TYR A 625 -43.29 17.92 67.54
CA TYR A 625 -43.64 17.00 68.62
C TYR A 625 -43.23 15.55 68.33
N ASP A 626 -43.48 15.03 67.13
CA ASP A 626 -43.06 13.67 66.78
C ASP A 626 -41.53 13.53 66.82
N VAL A 627 -40.80 14.51 66.27
CA VAL A 627 -39.33 14.56 66.29
C VAL A 627 -38.77 14.65 67.71
N MET A 628 -39.44 15.33 68.63
CA MET A 628 -39.03 15.42 70.04
C MET A 628 -39.25 14.11 70.82
N THR A 629 -40.29 13.37 70.49
CA THR A 629 -40.78 12.22 71.29
C THR A 629 -40.33 10.85 70.75
N HIS A 630 -39.64 10.81 69.61
CA HIS A 630 -39.18 9.58 68.97
C HIS A 630 -37.69 9.61 68.60
N LYS A 631 -37.11 8.43 68.33
CA LYS A 631 -35.67 8.23 68.08
C LYS A 631 -35.19 8.93 66.80
N ARG A 632 -34.09 9.68 66.88
CA ARG A 632 -33.34 10.32 65.76
C ARG A 632 -31.81 10.19 65.99
N PRO A 633 -30.94 10.28 64.96
CA PRO A 633 -29.51 9.94 65.08
C PRO A 633 -28.69 10.82 66.05
N TYR A 634 -29.15 12.05 66.35
CA TYR A 634 -28.42 13.02 67.21
C TYR A 634 -29.25 13.70 68.30
N ARG A 635 -30.46 13.20 68.60
CA ARG A 635 -31.35 13.85 69.57
C ARG A 635 -31.76 12.88 70.67
N GLN A 636 -31.68 13.32 71.92
CA GLN A 636 -32.26 12.59 73.05
C GLN A 636 -33.79 12.67 72.98
N ILE A 637 -34.45 11.54 73.23
CA ILE A 637 -35.91 11.44 73.27
C ILE A 637 -36.40 12.21 74.49
N LEU A 638 -37.29 13.18 74.27
CA LEU A 638 -37.95 13.93 75.33
C LEU A 638 -39.19 13.18 75.82
N THR A 639 -39.48 13.30 77.11
CA THR A 639 -40.77 12.89 77.66
C THR A 639 -41.88 13.80 77.14
N LYS A 640 -43.13 13.32 77.16
CA LYS A 640 -44.32 14.10 76.81
C LYS A 640 -44.34 15.49 77.49
N ASN A 641 -44.02 15.55 78.78
CA ASN A 641 -44.02 16.80 79.55
C ASN A 641 -42.91 17.77 79.11
N GLU A 642 -41.72 17.25 78.80
CA GLU A 642 -40.62 18.07 78.26
C GLU A 642 -40.94 18.59 76.86
N ALA A 643 -41.54 17.77 76.01
CA ALA A 643 -42.00 18.19 74.68
C ALA A 643 -43.10 19.27 74.77
N ILE A 644 -44.08 19.13 75.68
CA ILE A 644 -45.08 20.16 75.95
C ILE A 644 -44.43 21.47 76.41
N GLN A 645 -43.45 21.39 77.31
CA GLN A 645 -42.75 22.59 77.79
C GLN A 645 -41.98 23.28 76.67
N GLU A 646 -41.34 22.52 75.78
CA GLU A 646 -40.64 23.07 74.61
C GLU A 646 -41.61 23.75 73.63
N LEU A 647 -42.77 23.13 73.34
CA LEU A 647 -43.82 23.76 72.52
C LEU A 647 -44.31 25.09 73.13
N LYS A 648 -44.45 25.17 74.46
CA LYS A 648 -44.78 26.42 75.17
C LYS A 648 -43.69 27.47 75.01
N ASN A 649 -42.42 27.08 75.14
CA ASN A 649 -41.28 27.99 75.00
C ASN A 649 -41.16 28.57 73.58
N CYS A 650 -41.50 27.77 72.57
CA CYS A 650 -41.42 28.13 71.15
C CYS A 650 -42.71 28.76 70.59
N SER A 651 -43.77 28.87 71.40
CA SER A 651 -45.04 29.51 71.02
C SER A 651 -44.84 31.01 70.72
N GLY A 652 -45.36 31.48 69.59
CA GLY A 652 -45.24 32.87 69.14
C GLY A 652 -43.88 33.21 68.52
N THR A 653 -42.95 32.25 68.45
CA THR A 653 -41.65 32.41 67.76
C THR A 653 -41.50 31.39 66.64
N GLN A 654 -41.31 30.12 66.96
CA GLN A 654 -41.29 29.05 65.95
C GLN A 654 -42.71 28.68 65.52
N PHE A 655 -43.63 28.58 66.48
CA PHE A 655 -44.99 28.09 66.25
C PHE A 655 -46.04 29.19 66.38
N ASP A 656 -47.13 29.08 65.62
CA ASP A 656 -48.35 29.87 65.83
C ASP A 656 -48.90 29.57 67.24
N SER A 657 -49.06 30.60 68.06
CA SER A 657 -49.49 30.44 69.45
C SER A 657 -50.84 29.77 69.60
N ARG A 658 -51.79 30.03 68.67
CA ARG A 658 -53.11 29.41 68.70
C ARG A 658 -53.03 27.92 68.39
N VAL A 659 -52.22 27.55 67.40
CA VAL A 659 -52.03 26.13 67.03
C VAL A 659 -51.35 25.37 68.16
N ALA A 660 -50.27 25.93 68.72
CA ALA A 660 -49.53 25.31 69.81
C ALA A 660 -50.41 25.09 71.05
N GLU A 661 -51.24 26.06 71.41
CA GLU A 661 -52.19 25.94 72.53
C GLU A 661 -53.20 24.80 72.32
N VAL A 662 -53.83 24.73 71.15
CA VAL A 662 -54.80 23.67 70.84
C VAL A 662 -54.13 22.29 70.86
N PHE A 663 -52.94 22.17 70.28
CA PHE A 663 -52.20 20.91 70.26
C PHE A 663 -51.78 20.47 71.66
N ILE A 664 -51.27 21.39 72.51
CA ILE A 664 -50.92 21.09 73.90
C ILE A 664 -52.14 20.58 74.67
N ASN A 665 -53.29 21.25 74.55
CA ASN A 665 -54.52 20.83 75.22
C ASN A 665 -55.00 19.46 74.70
N MET A 666 -54.79 19.17 73.40
CA MET A 666 -55.14 17.90 72.80
C MET A 666 -54.30 16.76 73.38
N ILE A 667 -52.99 16.95 73.50
CA ILE A 667 -52.10 15.90 74.00
C ILE A 667 -52.12 15.78 75.52
N ASP A 668 -52.39 16.84 76.29
CA ASP A 668 -52.36 16.82 77.77
C ASP A 668 -53.57 16.07 78.37
N ASN A 669 -54.69 16.05 77.65
CA ASN A 669 -55.87 15.22 77.94
C ASN A 669 -55.68 13.77 77.48
#